data_AF-A0A2K5E6M1-F1
#
_entry.id   AF-A0A2K5E6M1-F1
#
_cell.length_a   1.000
_cell.length_b   1.000
_cell.length_c   1.000
_cell.angle_alpha   90.00
_cell.angle_beta   90.00
_cell.angle_gamma   90.00
#
_symmetry.space_group_name_H-M   'P 1'
#
loop_
_entity.id
_entity.type
_entity.pdbx_description
1 polymer ?
#
loop_
_entity_poly.entity_id
_entity_poly.type
_entity_poly.pdbx_seq_one_letter_code
_entity_poly.pdbx_strand_id
1 'polypeptide(L)'
;MFRLSAVLQLLLLAAAGAEKLPGQGVHSQGQGPGAHFVSFVGQAGGGGPAGQQLPQLPQSSQLQQQQQQQQQQQQQQQQQQQQQQQQQQQQPQPPQPPFPAGGPPARRGGAGAGGGWKLAEEESCREDVTRVCPKHTWSNNLAVLECLQDVREPENEISSDCNHLLWNYKLNLTTDPKFESVAREVCKSTITEIKECADEPVGKGYMVSCLVDHRGNITEYQCHQYITKMTAIIFSDYRLICGFMDDCKNDINILKCGSIRLGEKDAHSQGEVVSCLEKGLVKEAEEREPKIQVSELCKKAILRVAELSSDDFHLDRHLYFACRDDRERFCENTQAGEGRVYKCLFNHKFEESMSEKCREALTTRQKLIAQDYKVSYSLAKSCKSDLKKYRCNVENLPRSREARLSYLLMCLESAVHRGRQVSSECQGEMLDYRRMLMEDFSLSPEIILSCRGEIEHHCSGLHRKGRTLHCLMKVVRGEKGNLGMNCQQALQTLIQETDPGADYRIDRALNEACESVIQTACKHIRSGDPMILSCLMEHLYTEKMVEDCEHRLLELQYFISRDWKLDPVLYRKCQGDASRLCHTHGWNETSELMPPGAVFSCLYRHAYRTEEQGRRLSRECRAEVQRILHQRAMDVKLDPALQDKCLIDLGKWCSEKTETGQELECLQDHLDDLVVECRDIVGNLTELESEAEREYASKNLPFKV
;
A
#
# COMPACT_ATOMS: atom_id res chain seq x y z
N MET A 1 -39.23 43.31 8.90
CA MET A 1 -39.96 43.21 10.19
C MET A 1 -39.46 41.98 10.93
N PHE A 2 -39.74 41.82 12.23
CA PHE A 2 -39.18 40.72 13.05
C PHE A 2 -39.74 39.34 12.62
N ARG A 3 -39.04 38.19 12.63
CA ARG A 3 -38.06 37.53 13.54
C ARG A 3 -38.64 37.01 14.86
N LEU A 4 -38.64 35.69 15.03
CA LEU A 4 -38.59 34.81 16.24
C LEU A 4 -39.17 33.42 15.84
N SER A 5 -38.99 32.30 16.55
CA SER A 5 -37.76 31.64 17.06
C SER A 5 -38.11 30.29 17.71
N ALA A 6 -37.26 29.27 17.52
CA ALA A 6 -36.89 28.19 18.47
C ALA A 6 -37.94 27.24 19.13
N VAL A 7 -37.54 25.96 19.25
CA VAL A 7 -37.77 25.06 20.42
C VAL A 7 -39.22 24.54 20.67
N LEU A 8 -39.50 23.34 21.22
CA LEU A 8 -38.86 22.01 21.35
C LEU A 8 -39.88 21.10 22.11
N GLN A 9 -39.87 19.76 21.93
CA GLN A 9 -40.35 18.72 22.87
C GLN A 9 -41.80 18.72 23.46
N LEU A 10 -42.52 17.61 23.27
CA LEU A 10 -43.14 16.70 24.29
C LEU A 10 -44.21 15.82 23.59
N LEU A 11 -44.22 14.48 23.51
CA LEU A 11 -43.78 13.30 24.29
C LEU A 11 -44.70 12.80 25.44
N LEU A 12 -44.96 11.48 25.40
CA LEU A 12 -45.38 10.52 26.45
C LEU A 12 -46.87 10.38 26.84
N LEU A 13 -47.41 9.16 26.65
CA LEU A 13 -47.78 8.11 27.65
C LEU A 13 -48.13 6.83 26.84
N ALA A 14 -47.59 5.61 27.06
CA ALA A 14 -47.63 4.69 28.22
C ALA A 14 -49.02 4.05 28.46
N ALA A 15 -49.22 2.76 28.85
CA ALA A 15 -48.40 1.52 28.93
C ALA A 15 -49.42 0.32 29.03
N ALA A 16 -49.13 -0.99 29.13
CA ALA A 16 -47.93 -1.84 29.26
C ALA A 16 -48.16 -3.14 28.40
N GLY A 17 -47.63 -4.36 28.60
CA GLY A 17 -46.73 -5.03 29.56
C GLY A 17 -46.61 -6.54 29.15
N ALA A 18 -46.16 -7.52 29.94
CA ALA A 18 -45.12 -7.60 30.99
C ALA A 18 -45.09 -9.02 31.60
N GLU A 19 -44.04 -9.84 31.39
CA GLU A 19 -43.71 -11.04 32.20
C GLU A 19 -42.37 -11.69 31.74
N LYS A 20 -41.82 -12.68 32.45
CA LYS A 20 -40.95 -12.63 33.65
C LYS A 20 -40.40 -14.04 33.94
N LEU A 21 -39.08 -14.28 33.74
CA LEU A 21 -38.24 -15.23 34.51
C LEU A 21 -38.58 -16.77 34.38
N PRO A 22 -37.78 -17.71 34.96
CA PRO A 22 -36.32 -17.86 34.79
C PRO A 22 -35.78 -19.33 34.72
N GLY A 23 -34.53 -19.49 34.25
CA GLY A 23 -33.50 -20.27 34.99
C GLY A 23 -33.10 -21.69 34.55
N GLN A 24 -31.84 -22.05 34.88
CA GLN A 24 -31.19 -23.39 34.84
C GLN A 24 -30.97 -24.00 33.43
N GLY A 25 -30.01 -24.91 33.17
CA GLY A 25 -28.87 -25.40 33.97
C GLY A 25 -28.43 -26.85 33.61
N VAL A 26 -27.21 -27.25 34.02
CA VAL A 26 -26.66 -28.64 34.10
C VAL A 26 -25.93 -29.27 32.87
N HIS A 27 -24.94 -30.10 33.19
CA HIS A 27 -23.93 -30.82 32.37
C HIS A 27 -24.42 -32.03 31.54
N SER A 28 -23.65 -32.42 30.51
CA SER A 28 -22.94 -33.73 30.33
C SER A 28 -22.46 -33.90 28.86
N GLN A 29 -21.26 -34.36 28.48
CA GLN A 29 -20.51 -35.62 28.73
C GLN A 29 -20.98 -36.87 27.93
N GLY A 30 -20.01 -37.62 27.37
CA GLY A 30 -20.16 -38.85 26.56
C GLY A 30 -19.83 -38.60 25.07
N GLN A 31 -18.67 -38.99 24.50
CA GLN A 31 -18.06 -40.32 24.26
C GLN A 31 -18.81 -41.20 23.23
N GLY A 32 -18.07 -41.76 22.26
CA GLY A 32 -18.50 -42.84 21.37
C GLY A 32 -18.26 -44.24 22.00
N PRO A 33 -17.94 -45.33 21.26
CA PRO A 33 -17.67 -45.47 19.81
C PRO A 33 -18.47 -46.64 19.16
N GLY A 34 -18.04 -47.18 18.01
CA GLY A 34 -18.49 -48.50 17.50
C GLY A 34 -18.53 -48.62 15.96
N ALA A 35 -18.29 -49.82 15.39
CA ALA A 35 -18.22 -50.03 13.93
C ALA A 35 -18.62 -51.45 13.46
N HIS A 36 -18.92 -51.59 12.15
CA HIS A 36 -19.19 -52.81 11.35
C HIS A 36 -20.51 -53.58 11.66
N PHE A 37 -21.27 -54.16 10.71
CA PHE A 37 -20.99 -55.39 9.91
C PHE A 37 -22.08 -55.64 8.80
N VAL A 38 -21.75 -56.27 7.65
CA VAL A 38 -22.60 -56.90 6.56
C VAL A 38 -23.72 -56.03 5.90
N SER A 39 -23.81 -55.72 4.60
CA SER A 39 -23.74 -56.47 3.30
C SER A 39 -24.98 -57.31 2.93
N PHE A 40 -25.50 -57.19 1.68
CA PHE A 40 -26.24 -58.27 0.97
C PHE A 40 -26.29 -58.01 -0.56
N VAL A 41 -26.65 -59.02 -1.37
CA VAL A 41 -26.43 -59.07 -2.84
C VAL A 41 -27.61 -59.73 -3.61
N GLY A 42 -27.89 -59.26 -4.84
CA GLY A 42 -28.71 -59.90 -5.91
C GLY A 42 -28.90 -58.89 -7.06
N GLN A 43 -28.67 -59.12 -8.37
CA GLN A 43 -29.05 -60.20 -9.32
C GLN A 43 -30.56 -60.30 -9.64
N ALA A 44 -31.03 -60.52 -10.88
CA ALA A 44 -30.45 -60.34 -12.24
C ALA A 44 -31.53 -60.55 -13.35
N GLY A 45 -31.39 -59.87 -14.51
CA GLY A 45 -32.10 -60.17 -15.78
C GLY A 45 -33.54 -59.62 -15.94
N GLY A 46 -34.07 -59.42 -17.16
CA GLY A 46 -33.45 -59.45 -18.50
C GLY A 46 -34.47 -59.41 -19.66
N GLY A 47 -34.14 -58.75 -20.78
CA GLY A 47 -34.97 -58.73 -22.00
C GLY A 47 -34.79 -57.49 -22.89
N GLY A 48 -34.61 -57.67 -24.20
CA GLY A 48 -34.57 -56.61 -25.23
C GLY A 48 -35.51 -56.98 -26.41
N PRO A 49 -35.29 -56.53 -27.66
CA PRO A 49 -34.25 -55.65 -28.21
C PRO A 49 -34.90 -54.30 -28.71
N ALA A 50 -34.40 -53.46 -29.64
CA ALA A 50 -33.22 -53.45 -30.52
C ALA A 50 -32.80 -52.00 -30.88
N GLY A 51 -31.57 -51.80 -31.37
CA GLY A 51 -31.09 -50.55 -31.98
C GLY A 51 -29.56 -50.60 -32.19
N GLN A 52 -29.05 -50.11 -33.32
CA GLN A 52 -27.62 -50.27 -33.70
C GLN A 52 -26.76 -49.06 -33.30
N GLN A 53 -25.55 -49.33 -32.78
CA GLN A 53 -24.50 -48.33 -32.53
C GLN A 53 -23.09 -48.91 -32.81
N LEU A 54 -22.12 -48.02 -33.00
CA LEU A 54 -20.77 -48.29 -33.49
C LEU A 54 -19.82 -48.88 -32.41
N PRO A 55 -18.72 -49.57 -32.81
CA PRO A 55 -17.91 -50.38 -31.90
C PRO A 55 -17.03 -49.56 -30.95
N GLN A 56 -16.91 -50.05 -29.70
CA GLN A 56 -15.96 -49.53 -28.70
C GLN A 56 -14.68 -50.38 -28.66
N LEU A 57 -13.53 -49.72 -28.47
CA LEU A 57 -12.30 -50.35 -28.00
C LEU A 57 -12.21 -50.26 -26.46
N PRO A 58 -11.51 -51.20 -25.79
CA PRO A 58 -11.60 -51.35 -24.34
C PRO A 58 -10.88 -50.24 -23.56
N GLN A 59 -11.61 -49.55 -22.68
CA GLN A 59 -11.08 -48.46 -21.83
C GLN A 59 -10.13 -48.94 -20.72
N SER A 60 -10.12 -50.24 -20.39
CA SER A 60 -9.31 -50.82 -19.31
C SER A 60 -7.80 -50.66 -19.53
N SER A 61 -7.33 -50.76 -20.79
CA SER A 61 -5.91 -50.62 -21.11
C SER A 61 -5.39 -49.19 -20.95
N GLN A 62 -6.21 -48.16 -21.22
CA GLN A 62 -5.81 -46.76 -21.05
C GLN A 62 -5.64 -46.39 -19.57
N LEU A 63 -6.58 -46.77 -18.70
CA LEU A 63 -6.48 -46.53 -17.24
C LEU A 63 -5.26 -47.25 -16.63
N GLN A 64 -4.98 -48.49 -17.06
CA GLN A 64 -3.83 -49.24 -16.57
C GLN A 64 -2.49 -48.65 -17.07
N GLN A 65 -2.45 -48.16 -18.31
CA GLN A 65 -1.28 -47.46 -18.87
C GLN A 65 -1.05 -46.09 -18.19
N GLN A 66 -2.12 -45.38 -17.82
CA GLN A 66 -2.03 -44.11 -17.09
C GLN A 66 -1.53 -44.31 -15.63
N GLN A 67 -1.95 -45.39 -14.96
CA GLN A 67 -1.37 -45.78 -13.66
C GLN A 67 0.11 -46.16 -13.77
N GLN A 68 0.53 -46.88 -14.82
CA GLN A 68 1.95 -47.16 -15.05
C GLN A 68 2.77 -45.87 -15.27
N GLN A 69 2.25 -44.89 -16.00
CA GLN A 69 2.92 -43.60 -16.16
C GLN A 69 3.05 -42.83 -14.83
N GLN A 70 2.02 -42.82 -13.97
CA GLN A 70 2.12 -42.22 -12.64
C GLN A 70 3.15 -42.92 -11.75
N GLN A 71 3.21 -44.26 -11.77
CA GLN A 71 4.24 -45.00 -11.02
C GLN A 71 5.65 -44.72 -11.53
N GLN A 72 5.85 -44.61 -12.85
CA GLN A 72 7.15 -44.22 -13.42
C GLN A 72 7.55 -42.78 -13.05
N GLN A 73 6.62 -41.83 -13.03
CA GLN A 73 6.89 -40.46 -12.57
C GLN A 73 7.27 -40.40 -11.09
N GLN A 74 6.57 -41.16 -10.22
CA GLN A 74 6.94 -41.25 -8.80
C GLN A 74 8.32 -41.89 -8.58
N GLN A 75 8.67 -42.94 -9.34
CA GLN A 75 10.01 -43.53 -9.28
C GLN A 75 11.10 -42.57 -9.79
N GLN A 76 10.84 -41.78 -10.83
CA GLN A 76 11.77 -40.74 -11.28
C GLN A 76 11.96 -39.62 -10.23
N GLN A 77 10.89 -39.17 -9.57
CA GLN A 77 11.01 -38.20 -8.47
C GLN A 77 11.80 -38.75 -7.27
N GLN A 78 11.59 -40.01 -6.89
CA GLN A 78 12.39 -40.65 -5.83
C GLN A 78 13.87 -40.81 -6.22
N GLN A 79 14.17 -41.14 -7.47
CA GLN A 79 15.57 -41.18 -7.95
C GLN A 79 16.21 -39.78 -8.00
N GLN A 80 15.47 -38.73 -8.38
CA GLN A 80 15.96 -37.36 -8.30
C GLN A 80 16.24 -36.91 -6.86
N GLN A 81 15.37 -37.24 -5.89
CA GLN A 81 15.62 -36.96 -4.48
C GLN A 81 16.84 -37.72 -3.94
N GLN A 82 17.03 -39.00 -4.31
CA GLN A 82 18.23 -39.74 -3.93
C GLN A 82 19.51 -39.17 -4.56
N GLN A 83 19.47 -38.70 -5.81
CA GLN A 83 20.61 -38.03 -6.43
C GLN A 83 20.92 -36.67 -5.76
N GLN A 84 19.91 -35.90 -5.38
CA GLN A 84 20.11 -34.66 -4.61
C GLN A 84 20.74 -34.94 -3.23
N GLN A 85 20.29 -35.98 -2.51
CA GLN A 85 20.89 -36.38 -1.24
C GLN A 85 22.34 -36.88 -1.40
N GLN A 86 22.66 -37.59 -2.48
CA GLN A 86 24.05 -37.98 -2.76
C GLN A 86 24.94 -36.79 -3.12
N GLN A 87 24.43 -35.79 -3.86
CA GLN A 87 25.17 -34.55 -4.13
C GLN A 87 25.43 -33.71 -2.86
N GLN A 88 24.52 -33.74 -1.88
CA GLN A 88 24.74 -33.10 -0.57
C GLN A 88 25.83 -33.80 0.28
N GLN A 89 26.17 -35.07 0.00
CA GLN A 89 27.23 -35.79 0.71
C GLN A 89 28.61 -35.70 0.04
N GLN A 90 28.75 -34.98 -1.08
CA GLN A 90 30.02 -34.78 -1.79
C GLN A 90 30.27 -33.31 -2.18
N GLN A 91 30.19 -32.40 -1.20
CA GLN A 91 30.83 -31.08 -1.34
C GLN A 91 32.28 -31.13 -0.82
N PRO A 92 33.28 -30.66 -1.60
CA PRO A 92 34.61 -30.37 -1.07
C PRO A 92 34.55 -29.33 0.05
N GLN A 93 35.50 -29.37 0.98
CA GLN A 93 35.62 -28.34 2.02
C GLN A 93 35.79 -26.95 1.36
N PRO A 94 35.10 -25.91 1.86
CA PRO A 94 35.32 -24.56 1.36
C PRO A 94 36.75 -24.10 1.66
N PRO A 95 37.42 -23.37 0.76
CA PRO A 95 38.76 -22.84 1.01
C PRO A 95 38.71 -21.86 2.19
N GLN A 96 39.67 -21.98 3.11
CA GLN A 96 39.76 -21.11 4.28
C GLN A 96 40.04 -19.65 3.85
N PRO A 97 39.34 -18.65 4.42
CA PRO A 97 39.59 -17.25 4.09
C PRO A 97 40.94 -16.78 4.67
N PRO A 98 41.80 -16.13 3.87
CA PRO A 98 43.15 -15.76 4.30
C PRO A 98 43.17 -14.44 5.10
N PHE A 99 42.65 -14.46 6.33
CA PHE A 99 42.74 -13.33 7.26
C PHE A 99 43.56 -13.68 8.51
N PRO A 100 44.80 -13.18 8.64
CA PRO A 100 45.62 -13.41 9.84
C PRO A 100 45.09 -12.57 11.02
N ALA A 101 44.76 -13.23 12.14
CA ALA A 101 44.40 -12.55 13.38
C ALA A 101 45.64 -11.89 14.01
N GLY A 102 45.75 -10.55 13.94
CA GLY A 102 46.96 -9.86 14.40
C GLY A 102 46.85 -8.34 14.52
N GLY A 103 46.12 -7.85 15.53
CA GLY A 103 46.16 -6.44 15.95
C GLY A 103 47.04 -6.27 17.21
N PRO A 104 48.15 -5.50 17.19
CA PRO A 104 48.99 -5.31 18.37
C PRO A 104 48.38 -4.32 19.38
N PRO A 105 48.65 -4.50 20.70
CA PRO A 105 47.95 -3.80 21.78
C PRO A 105 48.56 -2.44 22.15
N ALA A 106 47.77 -1.61 22.84
CA ALA A 106 48.28 -0.48 23.61
C ALA A 106 49.07 -0.98 24.83
N ARG A 107 50.17 -0.30 25.18
CA ARG A 107 51.09 -0.74 26.25
C ARG A 107 50.53 -0.54 27.66
N ARG A 108 50.48 -1.61 28.46
CA ARG A 108 51.04 -1.62 29.83
C ARG A 108 51.31 -3.04 30.37
N GLY A 109 52.60 -3.37 30.54
CA GLY A 109 53.17 -4.32 31.50
C GLY A 109 52.54 -5.71 31.69
N GLY A 110 53.14 -6.74 31.08
CA GLY A 110 52.89 -8.15 31.40
C GLY A 110 53.40 -9.08 30.29
N ALA A 111 54.09 -10.17 30.65
CA ALA A 111 54.56 -11.16 29.68
C ALA A 111 53.66 -12.40 29.69
N GLY A 112 53.09 -12.74 28.53
CA GLY A 112 52.26 -13.91 28.30
C GLY A 112 52.09 -14.11 26.79
N ALA A 113 52.06 -15.36 26.32
CA ALA A 113 52.14 -15.67 24.90
C ALA A 113 50.77 -16.03 24.29
N GLY A 114 50.55 -15.63 23.04
CA GLY A 114 49.72 -16.40 22.10
C GLY A 114 48.20 -16.38 22.29
N GLY A 115 47.60 -15.32 22.81
CA GLY A 115 46.14 -15.14 22.87
C GLY A 115 45.71 -13.82 22.22
N GLY A 116 44.93 -13.89 21.14
CA GLY A 116 44.18 -12.74 20.65
C GLY A 116 42.98 -12.47 21.55
N TRP A 117 42.71 -11.20 21.86
CA TRP A 117 41.59 -10.78 22.72
C TRP A 117 40.23 -11.27 22.18
N LYS A 118 39.39 -11.86 23.06
CA LYS A 118 38.10 -12.46 22.68
C LYS A 118 36.95 -12.03 23.59
N LEU A 119 35.83 -11.65 22.97
CA LEU A 119 34.56 -11.39 23.67
C LEU A 119 34.04 -12.60 24.47
N ALA A 120 34.31 -13.82 24.00
CA ALA A 120 33.89 -15.05 24.67
C ALA A 120 34.71 -15.40 25.94
N GLU A 121 35.87 -14.76 26.13
CA GLU A 121 36.76 -15.03 27.27
C GLU A 121 36.76 -13.88 28.29
N GLU A 122 36.24 -12.70 27.90
CA GLU A 122 36.11 -11.50 28.74
C GLU A 122 35.13 -11.65 29.90
N GLU A 123 35.52 -11.18 31.08
CA GLU A 123 34.77 -11.39 32.33
C GLU A 123 33.34 -10.83 32.26
N SER A 124 33.17 -9.65 31.65
CA SER A 124 31.88 -8.98 31.53
C SER A 124 30.93 -9.55 30.47
N CYS A 125 31.39 -10.41 29.55
CA CYS A 125 30.53 -11.04 28.51
C CYS A 125 30.52 -12.58 28.54
N ARG A 126 31.51 -13.25 29.15
CA ARG A 126 31.69 -14.70 29.06
C ARG A 126 30.45 -15.52 29.44
N GLU A 127 29.72 -15.09 30.46
CA GLU A 127 28.52 -15.81 30.93
C GLU A 127 27.35 -15.64 29.95
N ASP A 128 27.14 -14.42 29.43
CA ASP A 128 26.17 -14.12 28.38
C ASP A 128 26.48 -14.88 27.08
N VAL A 129 27.75 -14.89 26.65
CA VAL A 129 28.22 -15.70 25.49
C VAL A 129 28.02 -17.19 25.72
N THR A 130 28.26 -17.69 26.93
CA THR A 130 28.10 -19.12 27.25
C THR A 130 26.62 -19.55 27.27
N ARG A 131 25.72 -18.64 27.67
CA ARG A 131 24.28 -18.85 27.77
C ARG A 131 23.57 -18.72 26.43
N VAL A 132 23.90 -17.68 25.65
CA VAL A 132 23.22 -17.35 24.38
C VAL A 132 23.86 -18.05 23.18
N CYS A 133 25.19 -18.10 23.10
CA CYS A 133 25.87 -18.34 21.83
C CYS A 133 26.42 -19.75 21.63
N PRO A 134 26.21 -20.37 20.44
CA PRO A 134 26.78 -21.66 20.09
C PRO A 134 28.32 -21.67 20.19
N LYS A 135 28.89 -22.73 20.77
CA LYS A 135 30.35 -22.87 21.01
C LYS A 135 31.25 -22.68 19.79
N HIS A 136 30.72 -22.79 18.57
CA HIS A 136 31.49 -22.56 17.34
C HIS A 136 31.69 -21.08 17.00
N THR A 137 30.91 -20.15 17.56
CA THR A 137 31.11 -18.70 17.32
C THR A 137 32.20 -18.12 18.21
N TRP A 138 32.47 -18.72 19.37
CA TRP A 138 33.33 -18.20 20.45
C TRP A 138 34.77 -17.87 20.02
N SER A 139 35.27 -18.46 18.92
CA SER A 139 36.59 -18.19 18.36
C SER A 139 36.69 -16.92 17.50
N ASN A 140 35.57 -16.26 17.19
CA ASN A 140 35.50 -15.09 16.31
C ASN A 140 34.63 -13.99 16.92
N ASN A 141 35.23 -12.86 17.31
CA ASN A 141 34.52 -11.74 17.93
C ASN A 141 33.38 -11.16 17.08
N LEU A 142 33.45 -11.20 15.75
CA LEU A 142 32.33 -10.76 14.91
C LEU A 142 31.15 -11.74 15.00
N ALA A 143 31.41 -13.05 15.04
CA ALA A 143 30.34 -14.06 15.17
C ALA A 143 29.75 -14.12 16.59
N VAL A 144 30.53 -13.73 17.62
CA VAL A 144 30.00 -13.50 18.97
C VAL A 144 29.14 -12.24 19.01
N LEU A 145 29.60 -11.14 18.41
CA LEU A 145 28.86 -9.87 18.31
C LEU A 145 27.52 -10.07 17.59
N GLU A 146 27.54 -10.71 16.41
CA GLU A 146 26.38 -11.09 15.59
C GLU A 146 25.37 -11.93 16.40
N CYS A 147 25.84 -12.97 17.07
CA CYS A 147 25.01 -13.81 17.92
C CYS A 147 24.37 -13.05 19.10
N LEU A 148 25.13 -12.21 19.81
CA LEU A 148 24.60 -11.42 20.93
C LEU A 148 23.71 -10.24 20.49
N GLN A 149 23.73 -9.87 19.20
CA GLN A 149 22.77 -8.92 18.63
C GLN A 149 21.38 -9.57 18.44
N ASP A 150 21.26 -10.86 18.19
CA ASP A 150 19.97 -11.51 17.87
C ASP A 150 19.29 -12.23 19.05
N VAL A 151 19.53 -11.75 20.26
CA VAL A 151 18.84 -12.17 21.50
C VAL A 151 17.31 -12.01 21.36
N ARG A 152 16.57 -13.09 21.64
CA ARG A 152 15.12 -13.18 21.37
C ARG A 152 14.22 -12.88 22.56
N GLU A 153 14.58 -13.35 23.75
CA GLU A 153 13.70 -13.40 24.93
C GLU A 153 14.15 -12.43 26.02
N PRO A 154 13.23 -11.85 26.83
CA PRO A 154 13.59 -11.12 28.05
C PRO A 154 14.39 -11.99 29.04
N GLU A 155 14.05 -13.28 29.12
CA GLU A 155 14.78 -14.29 29.89
C GLU A 155 16.22 -14.52 29.39
N ASN A 156 16.56 -14.00 28.21
CA ASN A 156 17.88 -14.08 27.60
C ASN A 156 18.60 -12.74 27.45
N GLU A 157 18.09 -11.63 28.00
CA GLU A 157 18.80 -10.35 28.01
C GLU A 157 20.25 -10.49 28.49
N ILE A 158 21.16 -9.78 27.82
CA ILE A 158 22.59 -9.77 28.17
C ILE A 158 22.87 -8.66 29.18
N SER A 159 23.86 -8.86 30.05
CA SER A 159 24.18 -7.95 31.14
C SER A 159 24.45 -6.51 30.66
N SER A 160 24.27 -5.51 31.55
CA SER A 160 24.63 -4.11 31.27
C SER A 160 26.11 -3.97 30.89
N ASP A 161 26.94 -4.83 31.45
CA ASP A 161 28.39 -4.73 31.39
C ASP A 161 28.91 -5.42 30.11
N CYS A 162 28.27 -6.53 29.70
CA CYS A 162 28.46 -7.07 28.35
C CYS A 162 27.96 -6.08 27.29
N ASN A 163 26.76 -5.50 27.46
CA ASN A 163 26.25 -4.45 26.57
C ASN A 163 27.24 -3.26 26.44
N HIS A 164 27.82 -2.81 27.55
CA HIS A 164 28.80 -1.73 27.52
C HIS A 164 30.11 -2.15 26.83
N LEU A 165 30.61 -3.37 27.04
CA LEU A 165 31.79 -3.89 26.35
C LEU A 165 31.54 -4.00 24.83
N LEU A 166 30.42 -4.60 24.43
CA LEU A 166 30.01 -4.72 23.02
C LEU A 166 29.85 -3.34 22.38
N TRP A 167 29.30 -2.36 23.09
CA TRP A 167 29.19 -1.00 22.57
C TRP A 167 30.56 -0.36 22.30
N ASN A 168 31.48 -0.40 23.27
CA ASN A 168 32.84 0.10 23.07
C ASN A 168 33.55 -0.64 21.92
N TYR A 169 33.31 -1.95 21.77
CA TYR A 169 33.84 -2.74 20.67
C TYR A 169 33.29 -2.31 19.31
N LYS A 170 31.97 -2.12 19.17
CA LYS A 170 31.35 -1.58 17.94
C LYS A 170 31.88 -0.18 17.59
N LEU A 171 32.00 0.71 18.57
CA LEU A 171 32.52 2.06 18.35
C LEU A 171 33.95 2.00 17.81
N ASN A 172 34.84 1.26 18.49
CA ASN A 172 36.22 1.09 18.06
C ASN A 172 36.34 0.38 16.69
N LEU A 173 35.47 -0.59 16.38
CA LEU A 173 35.39 -1.24 15.06
C LEU A 173 35.12 -0.26 13.91
N THR A 174 34.45 0.86 14.20
CA THR A 174 34.12 1.88 13.19
C THR A 174 35.04 3.09 13.21
N THR A 175 35.69 3.42 14.33
CA THR A 175 36.51 4.64 14.46
C THR A 175 38.03 4.42 14.61
N ASP A 176 38.52 3.21 14.96
CA ASP A 176 39.97 2.95 15.01
C ASP A 176 40.56 3.00 13.57
N PRO A 177 41.58 3.86 13.31
CA PRO A 177 42.27 3.93 12.03
C PRO A 177 42.80 2.59 11.49
N LYS A 178 42.97 1.56 12.33
CA LYS A 178 43.29 0.19 11.89
C LYS A 178 42.18 -0.41 11.03
N PHE A 179 40.91 -0.31 11.44
CA PHE A 179 39.80 -0.86 10.64
C PHE A 179 39.57 -0.03 9.38
N GLU A 180 39.78 1.28 9.44
CA GLU A 180 39.83 2.11 8.24
C GLU A 180 40.97 1.69 7.29
N SER A 181 42.16 1.34 7.79
CA SER A 181 43.25 0.84 6.95
C SER A 181 42.95 -0.51 6.30
N VAL A 182 42.22 -1.40 6.99
CA VAL A 182 41.71 -2.65 6.40
C VAL A 182 40.73 -2.34 5.28
N ALA A 183 39.80 -1.40 5.48
CA ALA A 183 38.90 -0.96 4.43
C ALA A 183 39.64 -0.31 3.24
N ARG A 184 40.70 0.49 3.46
CA ARG A 184 41.52 1.08 2.40
C ARG A 184 42.29 0.05 1.56
N GLU A 185 42.68 -1.09 2.12
CA GLU A 185 43.29 -2.19 1.35
C GLU A 185 42.24 -3.11 0.70
N VAL A 186 41.14 -3.46 1.38
CA VAL A 186 40.11 -4.40 0.88
C VAL A 186 39.15 -3.76 -0.13
N CYS A 187 38.97 -2.44 -0.12
CA CYS A 187 38.12 -1.68 -1.05
C CYS A 187 38.94 -0.72 -1.95
N LYS A 188 40.23 -1.00 -2.15
CA LYS A 188 41.21 -0.13 -2.82
C LYS A 188 40.76 0.35 -4.22
N SER A 189 40.17 -0.57 -4.99
CA SER A 189 39.59 -0.30 -6.32
C SER A 189 38.44 0.70 -6.20
N THR A 190 37.43 0.34 -5.41
CA THR A 190 36.20 1.12 -5.19
C THR A 190 36.47 2.51 -4.63
N ILE A 191 37.41 2.67 -3.68
CA ILE A 191 37.78 3.97 -3.11
C ILE A 191 38.44 4.87 -4.17
N THR A 192 39.15 4.30 -5.14
CA THR A 192 39.77 5.07 -6.24
C THR A 192 38.72 5.54 -7.26
N GLU A 193 37.63 4.80 -7.43
CA GLU A 193 36.50 5.18 -8.28
C GLU A 193 35.56 6.19 -7.59
N ILE A 194 35.28 6.00 -6.30
CA ILE A 194 34.34 6.81 -5.50
C ILE A 194 35.13 7.84 -4.68
N LYS A 195 35.56 8.91 -5.36
CA LYS A 195 36.47 9.95 -4.81
C LYS A 195 35.99 10.59 -3.52
N GLU A 196 34.70 10.84 -3.39
CA GLU A 196 34.13 11.42 -2.16
C GLU A 196 34.43 10.56 -0.92
N CYS A 197 34.41 9.23 -1.04
CA CYS A 197 34.84 8.34 0.04
C CYS A 197 36.36 8.36 0.27
N ALA A 198 37.18 8.64 -0.75
CA ALA A 198 38.63 8.74 -0.60
C ALA A 198 39.05 9.98 0.22
N ASP A 199 38.32 11.08 0.03
CA ASP A 199 38.55 12.40 0.64
C ASP A 199 38.06 12.50 2.11
N GLU A 200 37.32 11.51 2.61
CA GLU A 200 36.82 11.46 4.01
C GLU A 200 37.96 11.42 5.06
N PRO A 201 37.81 12.11 6.21
CA PRO A 201 38.88 12.31 7.18
C PRO A 201 39.15 11.04 8.02
N VAL A 202 40.42 10.66 8.05
CA VAL A 202 40.94 9.47 8.74
C VAL A 202 40.63 9.49 10.24
N GLY A 203 40.21 8.35 10.78
CA GLY A 203 39.95 8.14 12.22
C GLY A 203 38.59 8.64 12.70
N LYS A 204 37.69 9.02 11.78
CA LYS A 204 36.28 9.31 12.10
C LYS A 204 35.31 8.20 11.71
N GLY A 205 35.75 7.18 10.98
CA GLY A 205 34.89 6.10 10.45
C GLY A 205 34.05 6.48 9.23
N TYR A 206 33.98 7.77 8.89
CA TYR A 206 33.15 8.31 7.81
C TYR A 206 33.38 7.58 6.46
N MET A 207 34.64 7.25 6.12
CA MET A 207 34.97 6.47 4.91
C MET A 207 34.24 5.12 4.81
N VAL A 208 34.14 4.37 5.92
CA VAL A 208 33.47 3.05 5.91
C VAL A 208 31.96 3.23 5.74
N SER A 209 31.37 4.25 6.35
CA SER A 209 29.98 4.63 6.11
C SER A 209 29.78 5.03 4.64
N CYS A 210 30.65 5.85 4.05
CA CYS A 210 30.57 6.26 2.65
C CYS A 210 30.61 5.07 1.67
N LEU A 211 31.32 3.99 2.02
CA LEU A 211 31.31 2.74 1.26
C LEU A 211 30.03 1.91 1.48
N VAL A 212 29.44 1.90 2.68
CA VAL A 212 28.11 1.33 2.94
C VAL A 212 27.02 2.07 2.16
N ASP A 213 27.08 3.40 2.15
CA ASP A 213 26.27 4.32 1.36
C ASP A 213 26.32 4.04 -0.16
N HIS A 214 27.43 3.43 -0.60
CA HIS A 214 27.69 3.06 -1.99
C HIS A 214 27.64 1.56 -2.28
N ARG A 215 27.19 0.71 -1.34
CA ARG A 215 27.26 -0.76 -1.46
C ARG A 215 26.74 -1.32 -2.79
N GLY A 216 25.67 -0.72 -3.33
CA GLY A 216 25.06 -1.14 -4.61
C GLY A 216 25.86 -0.80 -5.87
N ASN A 217 26.95 -0.03 -5.76
CA ASN A 217 27.92 0.22 -6.83
C ASN A 217 29.17 -0.67 -6.69
N ILE A 218 29.33 -1.40 -5.58
CA ILE A 218 30.54 -2.19 -5.30
C ILE A 218 30.48 -3.53 -6.03
N THR A 219 31.24 -3.65 -7.12
CA THR A 219 31.34 -4.88 -7.93
C THR A 219 32.41 -5.84 -7.42
N GLU A 220 33.38 -5.36 -6.63
CA GLU A 220 34.47 -6.16 -6.08
C GLU A 220 33.98 -7.07 -4.93
N TYR A 221 34.03 -8.39 -5.11
CA TYR A 221 33.47 -9.37 -4.16
C TYR A 221 34.05 -9.26 -2.74
N GLN A 222 35.36 -9.02 -2.58
CA GLN A 222 35.99 -8.92 -1.26
C GLN A 222 35.54 -7.64 -0.53
N CYS A 223 35.56 -6.51 -1.23
CA CYS A 223 35.02 -5.25 -0.72
C CYS A 223 33.52 -5.38 -0.39
N HIS A 224 32.71 -5.95 -1.28
CA HIS A 224 31.28 -6.14 -1.04
C HIS A 224 31.01 -7.01 0.20
N GLN A 225 31.73 -8.13 0.38
CA GLN A 225 31.59 -8.97 1.58
C GLN A 225 32.01 -8.24 2.87
N TYR A 226 33.09 -7.45 2.81
CA TYR A 226 33.53 -6.62 3.93
C TYR A 226 32.48 -5.56 4.29
N ILE A 227 32.00 -4.81 3.30
CA ILE A 227 30.99 -3.76 3.47
C ILE A 227 29.64 -4.33 3.92
N THR A 228 29.24 -5.52 3.46
CA THR A 228 28.02 -6.22 3.95
C THR A 228 28.11 -6.46 5.47
N LYS A 229 29.26 -6.93 5.97
CA LYS A 229 29.48 -7.16 7.41
C LYS A 229 29.57 -5.84 8.19
N MET A 230 30.26 -4.83 7.66
CA MET A 230 30.30 -3.51 8.30
C MET A 230 28.92 -2.84 8.33
N THR A 231 28.04 -3.10 7.35
CA THR A 231 26.66 -2.60 7.30
C THR A 231 25.88 -3.11 8.51
N ALA A 232 25.89 -4.42 8.78
CA ALA A 232 25.21 -4.99 9.94
C ALA A 232 25.72 -4.43 11.29
N ILE A 233 27.03 -4.17 11.41
CA ILE A 233 27.62 -3.56 12.60
C ILE A 233 27.15 -2.11 12.75
N ILE A 234 27.21 -1.31 11.69
CA ILE A 234 26.86 0.11 11.67
C ILE A 234 25.36 0.33 11.94
N PHE A 235 24.47 -0.42 11.29
CA PHE A 235 23.02 -0.29 11.52
C PHE A 235 22.56 -0.83 12.88
N SER A 236 23.41 -1.59 13.59
CA SER A 236 23.11 -2.03 14.96
C SER A 236 23.33 -0.95 16.04
N ASP A 237 23.90 0.21 15.69
CA ASP A 237 23.95 1.42 16.54
C ASP A 237 24.04 2.67 15.66
N TYR A 238 22.94 3.40 15.54
CA TYR A 238 22.81 4.60 14.70
C TYR A 238 23.90 5.67 14.93
N ARG A 239 24.56 5.68 16.08
CA ARG A 239 25.69 6.59 16.40
C ARG A 239 26.94 6.31 15.57
N LEU A 240 27.00 5.17 14.89
CA LEU A 240 28.10 4.74 14.03
C LEU A 240 27.85 5.07 12.54
N ILE A 241 26.67 5.63 12.23
CA ILE A 241 26.32 6.13 10.91
C ILE A 241 26.94 7.54 10.78
N CYS A 242 27.67 7.77 9.68
CA CYS A 242 28.39 9.03 9.45
C CYS A 242 27.45 10.25 9.48
N GLY A 243 27.90 11.34 10.11
CA GLY A 243 27.18 12.61 10.19
C GLY A 243 25.95 12.62 11.10
N PHE A 244 25.20 11.51 11.21
CA PHE A 244 23.88 11.46 11.85
C PHE A 244 23.85 12.08 13.26
N MET A 245 24.83 11.76 14.11
CA MET A 245 24.91 12.30 15.48
C MET A 245 25.35 13.76 15.56
N ASP A 246 26.00 14.29 14.52
CA ASP A 246 26.36 15.70 14.41
C ASP A 246 25.16 16.51 13.88
N ASP A 247 24.46 16.00 12.86
CA ASP A 247 23.27 16.61 12.24
C ASP A 247 22.04 16.61 13.17
N CYS A 248 21.69 15.46 13.76
CA CYS A 248 20.48 15.30 14.60
C CYS A 248 20.67 15.71 16.07
N LYS A 249 21.86 16.16 16.49
CA LYS A 249 22.17 16.41 17.91
C LYS A 249 21.17 17.32 18.62
N ASN A 250 20.75 18.39 17.94
CA ASN A 250 19.84 19.38 18.50
C ASN A 250 18.42 18.82 18.55
N ASP A 251 17.96 18.18 17.48
CA ASP A 251 16.62 17.58 17.37
C ASP A 251 16.41 16.48 18.41
N ILE A 252 17.41 15.60 18.61
CA ILE A 252 17.43 14.58 19.68
C ILE A 252 17.23 15.21 21.08
N ASN A 253 17.83 16.39 21.32
CA ASN A 253 17.73 17.11 22.59
C ASN A 253 16.43 17.93 22.73
N ILE A 254 15.78 18.32 21.63
CA ILE A 254 14.49 19.01 21.63
C ILE A 254 13.35 17.99 21.82
N LEU A 255 13.30 16.95 20.98
CA LEU A 255 12.32 15.86 21.02
C LEU A 255 12.49 14.91 22.22
N LYS A 256 13.62 15.00 22.95
CA LYS A 256 14.01 14.12 24.07
C LYS A 256 14.25 12.65 23.70
N CYS A 257 14.46 12.36 22.42
CA CYS A 257 14.76 11.02 21.91
C CYS A 257 16.00 10.38 22.54
N GLY A 258 16.97 11.18 23.01
CA GLY A 258 18.21 10.68 23.63
C GLY A 258 18.06 10.11 25.05
N SER A 259 16.85 9.89 25.55
CA SER A 259 16.58 9.45 26.93
C SER A 259 15.36 8.51 27.01
N ILE A 260 15.42 7.35 26.36
CA ILE A 260 14.41 6.32 26.57
C ILE A 260 14.55 5.74 27.99
N ARG A 261 13.49 5.94 28.77
CA ARG A 261 13.15 5.40 30.11
C ARG A 261 14.26 4.76 30.96
N LEU A 262 14.63 5.45 32.05
CA LEU A 262 15.37 4.90 33.20
C LEU A 262 14.51 3.94 34.08
N GLY A 263 13.68 3.07 33.48
CA GLY A 263 12.70 2.26 34.21
C GLY A 263 12.42 0.88 33.61
N GLU A 264 12.24 0.80 32.30
CA GLU A 264 12.21 -0.47 31.55
C GLU A 264 13.61 -0.64 30.92
N LYS A 265 14.33 -1.69 31.32
CA LYS A 265 15.75 -1.88 30.97
C LYS A 265 15.96 -2.55 29.61
N ASP A 266 15.12 -2.26 28.61
CA ASP A 266 15.25 -2.84 27.27
C ASP A 266 16.70 -2.70 26.76
N ALA A 267 17.40 -3.82 26.60
CA ALA A 267 18.84 -3.89 26.28
C ALA A 267 19.22 -3.31 24.89
N HIS A 268 18.29 -2.67 24.19
CA HIS A 268 18.33 -2.43 22.75
C HIS A 268 17.94 -1.00 22.33
N SER A 269 17.93 -0.04 23.27
CA SER A 269 17.48 1.36 23.13
C SER A 269 18.22 2.27 22.14
N GLN A 270 19.03 1.70 21.24
CA GLN A 270 19.74 2.43 20.18
C GLN A 270 18.82 2.67 18.96
N GLY A 271 18.07 1.66 18.50
CA GLY A 271 17.12 1.83 17.39
C GLY A 271 15.94 2.76 17.72
N GLU A 272 15.63 2.92 19.01
CA GLU A 272 14.54 3.77 19.48
C GLU A 272 14.79 5.27 19.27
N VAL A 273 16.06 5.71 19.24
CA VAL A 273 16.36 7.13 18.98
C VAL A 273 16.03 7.49 17.53
N VAL A 274 16.32 6.60 16.58
CA VAL A 274 15.92 6.74 15.17
C VAL A 274 14.39 6.71 15.06
N SER A 275 13.72 5.70 15.62
CA SER A 275 12.25 5.62 15.65
C SER A 275 11.58 6.86 16.26
N CYS A 276 12.15 7.45 17.31
CA CYS A 276 11.66 8.68 17.92
C CYS A 276 11.83 9.90 16.99
N LEU A 277 12.96 10.00 16.28
CA LEU A 277 13.21 11.04 15.29
C LEU A 277 12.31 10.88 14.04
N GLU A 278 12.11 9.66 13.56
CA GLU A 278 11.18 9.31 12.48
C GLU A 278 9.74 9.67 12.85
N LYS A 279 9.29 9.31 14.06
CA LYS A 279 7.98 9.70 14.60
C LYS A 279 7.88 11.23 14.76
N GLY A 280 8.98 11.92 15.06
CA GLY A 280 9.06 13.39 15.04
C GLY A 280 8.86 13.99 13.64
N LEU A 281 9.57 13.49 12.63
CA LEU A 281 9.48 13.90 11.22
C LEU A 281 8.11 13.60 10.61
N VAL A 282 7.55 12.43 10.90
CA VAL A 282 6.17 12.06 10.52
C VAL A 282 5.18 13.04 11.15
N LYS A 283 5.31 13.32 12.44
CA LYS A 283 4.41 14.23 13.16
C LYS A 283 4.51 15.68 12.66
N GLU A 284 5.70 16.16 12.31
CA GLU A 284 5.88 17.50 11.71
C GLU A 284 5.05 17.66 10.43
N ALA A 285 4.95 16.61 9.61
CA ALA A 285 4.12 16.62 8.40
C ALA A 285 2.61 16.55 8.66
N GLU A 286 2.17 16.14 9.87
CA GLU A 286 0.76 15.94 10.24
C GLU A 286 0.14 17.09 11.06
N GLU A 287 0.93 18.10 11.42
CA GLU A 287 0.50 19.33 12.11
C GLU A 287 0.55 20.54 11.17
N ARG A 288 -0.51 21.38 11.14
CA ARG A 288 -0.53 22.62 10.32
C ARG A 288 0.47 23.68 10.80
N GLU A 289 0.71 23.70 12.11
CA GLU A 289 1.64 24.59 12.81
C GLU A 289 2.47 23.72 13.78
N PRO A 290 3.49 22.99 13.28
CA PRO A 290 4.23 22.01 14.07
C PRO A 290 5.02 22.72 15.19
N LYS A 291 4.76 22.31 16.45
CA LYS A 291 5.37 22.93 17.64
C LYS A 291 6.86 22.59 17.81
N ILE A 292 7.32 21.56 17.11
CA ILE A 292 8.71 21.14 17.00
C ILE A 292 8.93 20.87 15.52
N GLN A 293 9.99 21.47 14.95
CA GLN A 293 10.43 21.23 13.58
C GLN A 293 11.78 20.54 13.64
N VAL A 294 11.93 19.44 12.89
CA VAL A 294 13.20 18.73 12.73
C VAL A 294 14.09 19.52 11.79
N SER A 295 15.36 19.70 12.13
CA SER A 295 16.30 20.44 11.29
C SER A 295 16.47 19.80 9.90
N GLU A 296 16.61 20.61 8.85
CA GLU A 296 16.75 20.16 7.45
C GLU A 296 17.99 19.30 7.17
N LEU A 297 18.94 19.24 8.11
CA LEU A 297 20.06 18.30 8.10
C LEU A 297 19.62 16.97 8.72
N CYS A 298 19.02 17.01 9.92
CA CYS A 298 18.51 15.80 10.57
C CYS A 298 17.41 15.11 9.76
N LYS A 299 16.49 15.84 9.09
CA LYS A 299 15.51 15.26 8.16
C LYS A 299 16.16 14.36 7.11
N LYS A 300 17.24 14.85 6.49
CA LYS A 300 18.01 14.12 5.47
C LYS A 300 18.78 12.94 6.08
N ALA A 301 19.34 13.11 7.27
CA ALA A 301 19.98 12.02 8.00
C ALA A 301 19.00 10.89 8.33
N ILE A 302 17.78 11.21 8.81
CA ILE A 302 16.70 10.24 9.06
C ILE A 302 16.31 9.50 7.77
N LEU A 303 15.97 10.25 6.71
CA LEU A 303 15.58 9.65 5.43
C LEU A 303 16.70 8.83 4.79
N ARG A 304 17.98 9.18 5.02
CA ARG A 304 19.14 8.41 4.57
C ARG A 304 19.33 7.11 5.36
N VAL A 305 19.17 7.13 6.69
CA VAL A 305 19.15 5.91 7.51
C VAL A 305 18.03 4.96 7.08
N ALA A 306 16.86 5.52 6.77
CA ALA A 306 15.73 4.78 6.24
C ALA A 306 16.02 4.22 4.83
N GLU A 307 16.55 5.01 3.89
CA GLU A 307 17.00 4.54 2.56
C GLU A 307 17.98 3.36 2.67
N LEU A 308 19.01 3.48 3.51
CA LEU A 308 20.08 2.48 3.60
C LEU A 308 19.60 1.15 4.22
N SER A 309 18.66 1.20 5.17
CA SER A 309 18.01 0.05 5.82
C SER A 309 16.84 -0.57 5.03
N SER A 310 16.47 0.00 3.88
CA SER A 310 15.28 -0.41 3.10
C SER A 310 15.33 -1.77 2.40
N ASP A 311 16.53 -2.36 2.33
CA ASP A 311 16.83 -3.59 1.58
C ASP A 311 16.55 -4.84 2.43
N ASP A 312 16.96 -4.84 3.69
CA ASP A 312 16.71 -5.93 4.63
C ASP A 312 16.19 -5.38 5.97
N PHE A 313 15.07 -5.94 6.44
CA PHE A 313 14.40 -5.51 7.67
C PHE A 313 15.24 -5.75 8.93
N HIS A 314 16.23 -6.65 8.89
CA HIS A 314 17.22 -6.81 9.96
C HIS A 314 18.05 -5.54 10.23
N LEU A 315 18.21 -4.67 9.21
CA LEU A 315 18.95 -3.40 9.33
C LEU A 315 18.10 -2.28 9.97
N ASP A 316 16.77 -2.36 9.88
CA ASP A 316 15.86 -1.50 10.63
C ASP A 316 15.64 -2.12 12.02
N ARG A 317 16.59 -1.86 12.92
CA ARG A 317 16.67 -2.52 14.23
C ARG A 317 15.40 -2.33 15.09
N HIS A 318 14.67 -1.23 14.92
CA HIS A 318 13.41 -0.99 15.62
C HIS A 318 12.28 -1.81 15.01
N LEU A 319 12.12 -1.78 13.69
CA LEU A 319 11.09 -2.54 12.99
C LEU A 319 11.32 -4.05 13.09
N TYR A 320 12.58 -4.52 13.05
CA TYR A 320 12.95 -5.91 13.30
C TYR A 320 12.36 -6.40 14.63
N PHE A 321 12.62 -5.71 15.75
CA PHE A 321 12.06 -6.11 17.05
C PHE A 321 10.55 -5.95 17.14
N ALA A 322 9.98 -4.93 16.49
CA ALA A 322 8.54 -4.73 16.47
C ALA A 322 7.80 -5.83 15.68
N CYS A 323 8.43 -6.40 14.63
CA CYS A 323 7.78 -7.26 13.63
C CYS A 323 8.34 -8.68 13.50
N ARG A 324 9.44 -9.08 14.16
CA ARG A 324 10.05 -10.41 13.97
C ARG A 324 9.07 -11.58 14.19
N ASP A 325 8.21 -11.49 15.20
CA ASP A 325 7.29 -12.57 15.56
C ASP A 325 6.10 -12.61 14.58
N ASP A 326 5.67 -11.44 14.08
CA ASP A 326 4.74 -11.31 12.94
C ASP A 326 5.38 -11.79 11.62
N ARG A 327 6.70 -11.61 11.43
CA ARG A 327 7.45 -12.09 10.26
C ARG A 327 7.48 -13.60 10.22
N GLU A 328 7.70 -14.29 11.35
CA GLU A 328 7.56 -15.76 11.39
C GLU A 328 6.12 -16.19 11.14
N ARG A 329 5.12 -15.44 11.64
CA ARG A 329 3.69 -15.78 11.49
C ARG A 329 3.16 -15.64 10.06
N PHE A 330 3.52 -14.58 9.34
CA PHE A 330 2.96 -14.24 8.03
C PHE A 330 3.94 -14.47 6.86
N CYS A 331 5.24 -14.41 7.14
CA CYS A 331 6.29 -14.26 6.12
C CYS A 331 7.45 -15.27 6.32
N GLU A 332 7.21 -16.41 6.98
CA GLU A 332 8.19 -17.48 7.27
C GLU A 332 9.05 -17.85 6.05
N ASN A 333 8.39 -18.01 4.90
CA ASN A 333 9.01 -18.44 3.63
C ASN A 333 9.53 -17.25 2.79
N THR A 334 9.36 -16.01 3.26
CA THR A 334 9.87 -14.80 2.58
C THR A 334 11.35 -14.60 2.88
N GLN A 335 12.19 -14.72 1.85
CA GLN A 335 13.62 -14.47 1.95
C GLN A 335 13.91 -12.99 2.24
N ALA A 336 14.78 -12.74 3.23
CA ALA A 336 15.33 -11.43 3.57
C ALA A 336 16.07 -10.78 2.37
N GLY A 337 16.28 -9.46 2.43
CA GLY A 337 16.83 -8.67 1.32
C GLY A 337 15.83 -8.27 0.24
N GLU A 338 16.24 -7.34 -0.62
CA GLU A 338 15.49 -6.72 -1.73
C GLU A 338 14.14 -6.08 -1.34
N GLY A 339 13.95 -5.71 -0.08
CA GLY A 339 12.71 -5.15 0.44
C GLY A 339 11.57 -6.15 0.64
N ARG A 340 11.79 -7.44 0.32
CA ARG A 340 10.72 -8.47 0.25
C ARG A 340 9.95 -8.66 1.56
N VAL A 341 10.64 -8.63 2.69
CA VAL A 341 10.00 -8.81 4.02
C VAL A 341 9.10 -7.62 4.35
N TYR A 342 9.53 -6.38 4.09
CA TYR A 342 8.65 -5.21 4.21
C TYR A 342 7.41 -5.36 3.33
N LYS A 343 7.57 -5.75 2.06
CA LYS A 343 6.46 -5.95 1.11
C LYS A 343 5.46 -7.01 1.58
N CYS A 344 5.95 -8.11 2.16
CA CYS A 344 5.09 -9.13 2.78
C CYS A 344 4.35 -8.60 4.02
N LEU A 345 5.07 -7.96 4.95
CA LEU A 345 4.49 -7.40 6.18
C LEU A 345 3.46 -6.29 5.90
N PHE A 346 3.68 -5.44 4.88
CA PHE A 346 2.72 -4.42 4.46
C PHE A 346 1.38 -5.05 4.00
N ASN A 347 1.42 -6.13 3.22
CA ASN A 347 0.21 -6.83 2.76
C ASN A 347 -0.61 -7.44 3.92
N HIS A 348 0.04 -7.78 5.04
CA HIS A 348 -0.58 -8.34 6.25
C HIS A 348 -0.80 -7.33 7.39
N LYS A 349 -0.44 -6.05 7.21
CA LYS A 349 -0.51 -4.98 8.22
C LYS A 349 -1.86 -4.87 8.93
N PHE A 350 -2.95 -5.12 8.20
CA PHE A 350 -4.32 -4.96 8.68
C PHE A 350 -5.01 -6.25 9.12
N GLU A 351 -4.30 -7.39 9.11
CA GLU A 351 -4.82 -8.64 9.68
C GLU A 351 -4.98 -8.51 11.20
N GLU A 352 -6.04 -9.12 11.75
CA GLU A 352 -6.37 -9.00 13.18
C GLU A 352 -5.28 -9.54 14.11
N SER A 353 -4.49 -10.50 13.61
CA SER A 353 -3.42 -11.14 14.37
C SER A 353 -2.02 -10.53 14.16
N MET A 354 -1.92 -9.43 13.41
CA MET A 354 -0.73 -8.58 13.33
C MET A 354 -0.63 -7.73 14.60
N SER A 355 0.53 -7.74 15.26
CA SER A 355 0.74 -6.99 16.51
C SER A 355 0.62 -5.48 16.33
N GLU A 356 0.15 -4.75 17.36
CA GLU A 356 0.10 -3.28 17.30
C GLU A 356 1.51 -2.66 17.22
N LYS A 357 2.53 -3.27 17.87
CA LYS A 357 3.93 -2.83 17.76
C LYS A 357 4.41 -2.88 16.31
N CYS A 358 4.20 -4.00 15.62
CA CYS A 358 4.57 -4.11 14.20
C CYS A 358 3.74 -3.17 13.33
N ARG A 359 2.42 -3.11 13.53
CA ARG A 359 1.52 -2.22 12.78
C ARG A 359 1.91 -0.75 12.92
N GLU A 360 2.33 -0.28 14.10
CA GLU A 360 2.89 1.07 14.28
C GLU A 360 4.21 1.28 13.54
N ALA A 361 5.15 0.33 13.65
CA ALA A 361 6.46 0.42 12.99
C ALA A 361 6.31 0.44 11.45
N LEU A 362 5.51 -0.48 10.90
CA LEU A 362 5.15 -0.50 9.47
C LEU A 362 4.47 0.81 9.05
N THR A 363 3.58 1.38 9.87
CA THR A 363 2.94 2.66 9.57
C THR A 363 3.94 3.81 9.50
N THR A 364 4.86 3.89 10.46
CA THR A 364 5.95 4.89 10.46
C THR A 364 6.80 4.73 9.20
N ARG A 365 7.21 3.49 8.89
CA ARG A 365 7.99 3.14 7.70
C ARG A 365 7.30 3.55 6.39
N GLN A 366 6.01 3.28 6.24
CA GLN A 366 5.24 3.66 5.05
C GLN A 366 5.11 5.18 4.89
N LYS A 367 4.96 5.94 5.99
CA LYS A 367 4.92 7.41 5.95
C LYS A 367 6.27 8.03 5.53
N LEU A 368 7.40 7.41 5.90
CA LEU A 368 8.72 7.82 5.40
C LEU A 368 8.85 7.57 3.88
N ILE A 369 8.31 6.46 3.36
CA ILE A 369 8.30 6.17 1.91
C ILE A 369 7.43 7.17 1.14
N ALA A 370 6.35 7.67 1.73
CA ALA A 370 5.56 8.76 1.14
C ALA A 370 6.37 10.07 1.02
N GLN A 371 7.25 10.36 1.99
CA GLN A 371 8.12 11.55 1.99
C GLN A 371 9.29 11.45 1.00
N ASP A 372 10.03 10.33 0.94
CA ASP A 372 11.01 10.04 -0.12
C ASP A 372 10.89 8.57 -0.58
N TYR A 373 10.64 8.36 -1.88
CA TYR A 373 10.43 7.02 -2.43
C TYR A 373 11.62 6.07 -2.24
N LYS A 374 12.84 6.59 -2.04
CA LYS A 374 14.06 5.79 -1.84
C LYS A 374 14.06 4.97 -0.56
N VAL A 375 13.21 5.32 0.41
CA VAL A 375 13.00 4.54 1.63
C VAL A 375 12.40 3.14 1.33
N SER A 376 11.96 2.92 0.08
CA SER A 376 11.64 1.61 -0.51
C SER A 376 12.72 1.17 -1.50
N TYR A 377 13.49 0.14 -1.14
CA TYR A 377 14.51 -0.46 -2.01
C TYR A 377 13.90 -1.00 -3.31
N SER A 378 12.78 -1.73 -3.22
CA SER A 378 12.17 -2.43 -4.35
C SER A 378 11.66 -1.44 -5.40
N LEU A 379 10.99 -0.36 -4.98
CA LEU A 379 10.52 0.71 -5.85
C LEU A 379 11.70 1.48 -6.48
N ALA A 380 12.65 1.93 -5.65
CA ALA A 380 13.80 2.70 -6.12
C ALA A 380 14.69 1.91 -7.09
N LYS A 381 14.87 0.61 -6.86
CA LYS A 381 15.58 -0.31 -7.77
C LYS A 381 14.83 -0.49 -9.09
N SER A 382 13.54 -0.82 -9.03
CA SER A 382 12.75 -1.18 -10.20
C SER A 382 12.52 0.01 -11.13
N CYS A 383 12.24 1.19 -10.58
CA CYS A 383 11.98 2.41 -11.36
C CYS A 383 13.26 3.19 -11.76
N LYS A 384 14.46 2.81 -11.30
CA LYS A 384 15.73 3.54 -11.52
C LYS A 384 15.99 3.89 -12.98
N SER A 385 15.69 2.97 -13.89
CA SER A 385 15.87 3.12 -15.34
C SER A 385 14.82 4.06 -15.95
N ASP A 386 13.55 3.87 -15.63
CA ASP A 386 12.42 4.64 -16.18
C ASP A 386 12.39 6.09 -15.68
N LEU A 387 12.72 6.33 -14.40
CA LEU A 387 12.89 7.68 -13.84
C LEU A 387 13.92 8.49 -14.64
N LYS A 388 15.09 7.90 -14.92
CA LYS A 388 16.17 8.53 -15.72
C LYS A 388 15.76 8.73 -17.19
N LYS A 389 15.08 7.74 -17.77
CA LYS A 389 14.58 7.72 -19.17
C LYS A 389 13.50 8.78 -19.42
N TYR A 390 12.63 9.03 -18.44
CA TYR A 390 11.54 10.00 -18.53
C TYR A 390 11.80 11.34 -17.84
N ARG A 391 12.97 11.49 -17.19
CA ARG A 391 13.44 12.69 -16.50
C ARG A 391 12.53 13.13 -15.35
N CYS A 392 12.06 12.16 -14.57
CA CYS A 392 11.33 12.38 -13.31
C CYS A 392 12.29 12.83 -12.18
N ASN A 393 12.99 13.95 -12.43
CA ASN A 393 14.01 14.51 -11.55
C ASN A 393 13.43 15.70 -10.75
N VAL A 394 13.81 15.78 -9.47
CA VAL A 394 13.43 16.85 -8.52
C VAL A 394 13.89 18.25 -8.99
N GLU A 395 14.85 18.33 -9.91
CA GLU A 395 15.35 19.59 -10.51
C GLU A 395 14.28 20.42 -11.23
N ASN A 396 13.14 19.82 -11.59
CA ASN A 396 12.00 20.51 -12.21
C ASN A 396 10.90 20.92 -11.20
N LEU A 397 11.09 20.70 -9.89
CA LEU A 397 10.14 21.06 -8.84
C LEU A 397 10.44 22.45 -8.23
N PRO A 398 9.45 23.11 -7.61
CA PRO A 398 9.69 24.21 -6.68
C PRO A 398 10.66 23.78 -5.56
N ARG A 399 11.54 24.71 -5.14
CA ARG A 399 12.80 24.47 -4.41
C ARG A 399 12.68 24.02 -2.93
N SER A 400 11.72 23.18 -2.55
CA SER A 400 11.43 22.95 -1.11
C SER A 400 10.95 21.55 -0.68
N ARG A 401 11.01 20.50 -1.54
CA ARG A 401 10.58 19.14 -1.16
C ARG A 401 11.50 18.05 -1.74
N GLU A 402 11.66 16.96 -0.98
CA GLU A 402 12.41 15.75 -1.34
C GLU A 402 11.75 14.94 -2.48
N ALA A 403 12.29 13.76 -2.79
CA ALA A 403 11.81 12.90 -3.86
C ALA A 403 10.52 12.14 -3.47
N ARG A 404 9.44 12.90 -3.23
CA ARG A 404 8.13 12.39 -2.81
C ARG A 404 7.57 11.31 -3.73
N LEU A 405 6.92 10.31 -3.12
CA LEU A 405 6.26 9.20 -3.81
C LEU A 405 5.23 9.68 -4.84
N SER A 406 4.40 10.67 -4.48
CA SER A 406 3.36 11.18 -5.39
C SER A 406 3.92 11.77 -6.68
N TYR A 407 5.04 12.50 -6.62
CA TYR A 407 5.68 13.02 -7.82
C TYR A 407 6.22 11.89 -8.73
N LEU A 408 6.78 10.81 -8.14
CA LEU A 408 7.20 9.62 -8.89
C LEU A 408 6.01 8.98 -9.61
N LEU A 409 4.91 8.73 -8.89
CA LEU A 409 3.71 8.09 -9.43
C LEU A 409 3.13 8.94 -10.58
N MET A 410 2.91 10.23 -10.35
CA MET A 410 2.32 11.15 -11.32
C MET A 410 3.21 11.38 -12.56
N CYS A 411 4.54 11.39 -12.40
CA CYS A 411 5.46 11.55 -13.53
C CYS A 411 5.50 10.30 -14.43
N LEU A 412 5.55 9.11 -13.83
CA LEU A 412 5.59 7.84 -14.56
C LEU A 412 4.24 7.49 -15.18
N GLU A 413 3.12 7.76 -14.50
CA GLU A 413 1.78 7.57 -15.08
C GLU A 413 1.53 8.52 -16.27
N SER A 414 1.95 9.79 -16.13
CA SER A 414 1.96 10.72 -17.25
C SER A 414 2.84 10.24 -18.42
N ALA A 415 3.81 9.33 -18.20
CA ALA A 415 4.51 8.64 -19.29
C ALA A 415 3.65 7.51 -19.91
N VAL A 416 3.02 6.67 -19.08
CA VAL A 416 2.13 5.55 -19.49
C VAL A 416 0.93 6.04 -20.30
N HIS A 417 0.18 7.04 -19.83
CA HIS A 417 -0.94 7.64 -20.60
C HIS A 417 -0.51 8.25 -21.95
N ARG A 418 0.74 8.72 -22.06
CA ARG A 418 1.35 9.18 -23.32
C ARG A 418 1.90 8.04 -24.19
N GLY A 419 1.51 6.79 -23.91
CA GLY A 419 1.87 5.59 -24.66
C GLY A 419 3.33 5.17 -24.49
N ARG A 420 4.02 5.64 -23.45
CA ARG A 420 5.44 5.33 -23.21
C ARG A 420 5.57 4.10 -22.31
N GLN A 421 6.45 3.17 -22.68
CA GLN A 421 6.65 1.91 -21.97
C GLN A 421 7.51 2.08 -20.70
N VAL A 422 6.89 2.22 -19.54
CA VAL A 422 7.52 1.95 -18.23
C VAL A 422 7.72 0.43 -18.07
N SER A 423 8.76 -0.02 -17.38
CA SER A 423 9.02 -1.45 -17.11
C SER A 423 7.91 -2.13 -16.31
N SER A 424 7.74 -3.44 -16.50
CA SER A 424 6.75 -4.26 -15.78
C SER A 424 7.00 -4.29 -14.27
N GLU A 425 8.27 -4.25 -13.88
CA GLU A 425 8.74 -4.31 -12.50
C GLU A 425 8.43 -2.98 -11.79
N CYS A 426 8.71 -1.85 -12.44
CA CYS A 426 8.34 -0.53 -11.92
C CYS A 426 6.81 -0.35 -11.87
N GLN A 427 6.06 -0.76 -12.91
CA GLN A 427 4.58 -0.71 -12.88
C GLN A 427 3.98 -1.55 -11.74
N GLY A 428 4.55 -2.72 -11.45
CA GLY A 428 4.15 -3.55 -10.31
C GLY A 428 4.35 -2.84 -8.97
N GLU A 429 5.54 -2.28 -8.73
CA GLU A 429 5.82 -1.50 -7.52
C GLU A 429 4.91 -0.26 -7.42
N MET A 430 4.70 0.49 -8.53
CA MET A 430 3.77 1.63 -8.56
C MET A 430 2.35 1.22 -8.13
N LEU A 431 1.84 0.08 -8.61
CA LEU A 431 0.52 -0.43 -8.27
C LEU A 431 0.41 -0.80 -6.78
N ASP A 432 1.44 -1.44 -6.22
CA ASP A 432 1.44 -1.80 -4.80
C ASP A 432 1.50 -0.56 -3.89
N TYR A 433 2.26 0.48 -4.26
CA TYR A 433 2.28 1.74 -3.51
C TYR A 433 0.98 2.55 -3.65
N ARG A 434 0.29 2.47 -4.80
CA ARG A 434 -1.05 3.06 -4.97
C ARG A 434 -2.10 2.34 -4.13
N ARG A 435 -2.08 1.00 -4.10
CA ARG A 435 -2.95 0.24 -3.18
C ARG A 435 -2.68 0.62 -1.73
N MET A 436 -1.42 0.75 -1.34
CA MET A 436 -1.02 1.16 0.01
C MET A 436 -1.63 2.51 0.41
N LEU A 437 -1.58 3.51 -0.48
CA LEU A 437 -2.21 4.83 -0.29
C LEU A 437 -3.76 4.77 -0.24
N MET A 438 -4.39 3.88 -1.01
CA MET A 438 -5.84 3.64 -0.95
C MET A 438 -6.29 2.77 0.25
N GLU A 439 -5.42 1.95 0.82
CA GLU A 439 -5.72 1.15 2.02
C GLU A 439 -5.60 1.96 3.32
N ASP A 440 -4.72 2.97 3.35
CA ASP A 440 -4.37 3.72 4.57
C ASP A 440 -4.29 5.24 4.30
N PHE A 441 -5.38 5.94 4.63
CA PHE A 441 -5.47 7.40 4.52
C PHE A 441 -4.39 8.15 5.31
N SER A 442 -3.77 7.53 6.32
CA SER A 442 -2.78 8.19 7.16
C SER A 442 -1.43 8.36 6.45
N LEU A 443 -1.23 7.70 5.30
CA LEU A 443 -0.05 7.86 4.46
C LEU A 443 -0.09 9.13 3.60
N SER A 444 -1.21 9.87 3.63
CA SER A 444 -1.40 11.13 2.93
C SER A 444 -1.54 12.29 3.94
N PRO A 445 -0.45 13.01 4.26
CA PRO A 445 -0.49 14.11 5.24
C PRO A 445 -1.51 15.18 4.87
N GLU A 446 -1.65 15.47 3.57
CA GLU A 446 -2.62 16.41 3.03
C GLU A 446 -4.09 16.00 3.33
N ILE A 447 -4.41 14.69 3.47
CA ILE A 447 -5.71 14.20 3.97
C ILE A 447 -5.82 14.42 5.49
N ILE A 448 -4.82 14.03 6.28
CA ILE A 448 -4.81 14.22 7.75
C ILE A 448 -4.99 15.70 8.10
N LEU A 449 -4.32 16.60 7.37
CA LEU A 449 -4.35 18.04 7.61
C LEU A 449 -5.67 18.68 7.19
N SER A 450 -6.33 18.17 6.14
CA SER A 450 -7.51 18.79 5.54
C SER A 450 -8.84 18.20 6.03
N CYS A 451 -8.88 16.90 6.28
CA CYS A 451 -10.09 16.11 6.57
C CYS A 451 -10.29 15.73 8.05
N ARG A 452 -9.44 16.24 8.96
CA ARG A 452 -9.42 15.83 10.37
C ARG A 452 -10.80 15.88 11.03
N GLY A 453 -11.51 17.01 10.86
CA GLY A 453 -12.83 17.19 11.45
C GLY A 453 -13.85 16.20 10.88
N GLU A 454 -13.85 16.02 9.56
CA GLU A 454 -14.79 15.15 8.87
C GLU A 454 -14.55 13.66 9.18
N ILE A 455 -13.28 13.25 9.34
CA ILE A 455 -12.90 11.91 9.82
C ILE A 455 -13.41 11.69 11.25
N GLU A 456 -13.17 12.63 12.16
CA GLU A 456 -13.58 12.54 13.57
C GLU A 456 -15.11 12.49 13.73
N HIS A 457 -15.86 13.28 12.95
CA HIS A 457 -17.31 13.43 13.10
C HIS A 457 -18.14 12.40 12.29
N HIS A 458 -17.72 12.01 11.08
CA HIS A 458 -18.54 11.17 10.17
C HIS A 458 -18.02 9.74 9.95
N CYS A 459 -16.72 9.50 10.24
CA CYS A 459 -15.98 8.28 9.87
C CYS A 459 -15.18 7.65 11.01
N SER A 460 -15.45 8.01 12.26
CA SER A 460 -14.77 7.46 13.44
C SER A 460 -14.95 5.93 13.55
N GLY A 461 -13.88 5.23 13.93
CA GLY A 461 -13.83 3.76 13.96
C GLY A 461 -13.52 3.09 12.60
N LEU A 462 -13.65 3.80 11.48
CA LEU A 462 -13.25 3.31 10.15
C LEU A 462 -11.81 3.70 9.87
N HIS A 463 -10.86 2.76 10.01
CA HIS A 463 -9.41 3.04 9.93
C HIS A 463 -8.56 2.04 9.11
N ARG A 464 -9.16 0.98 8.54
CA ARG A 464 -8.41 -0.12 7.89
C ARG A 464 -9.00 -0.43 6.51
N LYS A 465 -8.15 -0.92 5.58
CA LYS A 465 -8.53 -1.36 4.22
C LYS A 465 -9.39 -0.32 3.46
N GLY A 466 -8.97 0.95 3.42
CA GLY A 466 -9.61 2.00 2.63
C GLY A 466 -10.98 2.50 3.11
N ARG A 467 -11.58 1.88 4.14
CA ARG A 467 -12.93 2.21 4.64
C ARG A 467 -13.08 3.68 5.08
N THR A 468 -12.00 4.33 5.51
CA THR A 468 -12.00 5.77 5.84
C THR A 468 -12.15 6.63 4.59
N LEU A 469 -11.43 6.32 3.51
CA LEU A 469 -11.48 7.07 2.25
C LEU A 469 -12.86 6.95 1.62
N HIS A 470 -13.41 5.74 1.54
CA HIS A 470 -14.80 5.52 1.11
C HIS A 470 -15.83 6.27 1.95
N CYS A 471 -15.65 6.31 3.27
CA CYS A 471 -16.53 7.10 4.12
C CYS A 471 -16.45 8.61 3.78
N LEU A 472 -15.27 9.15 3.47
CA LEU A 472 -15.12 10.53 2.99
C LEU A 472 -15.75 10.70 1.59
N MET A 473 -15.60 9.75 0.66
CA MET A 473 -16.28 9.78 -0.65
C MET A 473 -17.80 9.82 -0.49
N LYS A 474 -18.36 9.04 0.43
CA LYS A 474 -19.80 9.02 0.78
C LYS A 474 -20.28 10.36 1.34
N VAL A 475 -19.42 11.08 2.10
CA VAL A 475 -19.70 12.46 2.53
C VAL A 475 -19.65 13.42 1.34
N VAL A 476 -18.71 13.28 0.40
CA VAL A 476 -18.67 14.10 -0.84
C VAL A 476 -19.93 13.90 -1.71
N ARG A 477 -20.53 12.71 -1.73
CA ARG A 477 -21.82 12.43 -2.40
C ARG A 477 -23.05 13.06 -1.69
N GLY A 478 -22.87 13.83 -0.61
CA GLY A 478 -23.94 14.50 0.13
C GLY A 478 -24.68 13.63 1.15
N GLU A 479 -24.56 12.30 1.07
CA GLU A 479 -25.29 11.31 1.89
C GLU A 479 -25.08 11.43 3.42
N LYS A 480 -24.09 12.23 3.85
CA LYS A 480 -23.76 12.47 5.27
C LYS A 480 -23.52 13.95 5.61
N GLY A 481 -23.92 14.88 4.74
CA GLY A 481 -23.67 16.32 4.86
C GLY A 481 -22.43 16.80 4.08
N ASN A 482 -22.15 18.10 4.13
CA ASN A 482 -21.17 18.73 3.24
C ASN A 482 -19.73 18.61 3.76
N LEU A 483 -18.82 18.10 2.92
CA LEU A 483 -17.38 18.08 3.17
C LEU A 483 -16.75 19.48 3.05
N GLY A 484 -15.70 19.78 3.81
CA GLY A 484 -14.94 21.02 3.63
C GLY A 484 -14.18 21.03 2.30
N MET A 485 -14.19 22.15 1.58
CA MET A 485 -13.53 22.30 0.26
C MET A 485 -12.08 21.82 0.24
N ASN A 486 -11.32 22.10 1.30
CA ASN A 486 -9.92 21.66 1.42
C ASN A 486 -9.80 20.12 1.51
N CYS A 487 -10.71 19.47 2.25
CA CYS A 487 -10.76 18.01 2.34
C CYS A 487 -11.21 17.40 1.00
N GLN A 488 -12.19 18.01 0.33
CA GLN A 488 -12.63 17.59 -1.00
C GLN A 488 -11.48 17.65 -2.02
N GLN A 489 -10.73 18.75 -2.03
CA GLN A 489 -9.55 18.90 -2.89
C GLN A 489 -8.46 17.87 -2.55
N ALA A 490 -8.16 17.65 -1.27
CA ALA A 490 -7.17 16.66 -0.85
C ALA A 490 -7.57 15.23 -1.27
N LEU A 491 -8.85 14.86 -1.15
CA LEU A 491 -9.38 13.57 -1.59
C LEU A 491 -9.36 13.43 -3.12
N GLN A 492 -9.70 14.48 -3.87
CA GLN A 492 -9.57 14.51 -5.33
C GLN A 492 -8.12 14.32 -5.78
N THR A 493 -7.15 14.99 -5.12
CA THR A 493 -5.73 14.80 -5.38
C THR A 493 -5.28 13.36 -5.10
N LEU A 494 -5.66 12.79 -3.96
CA LEU A 494 -5.30 11.40 -3.63
C LEU A 494 -5.84 10.40 -4.67
N ILE A 495 -7.08 10.58 -5.14
CA ILE A 495 -7.69 9.71 -6.17
C ILE A 495 -7.00 9.88 -7.53
N GLN A 496 -6.46 11.06 -7.86
CA GLN A 496 -5.64 11.22 -9.06
C GLN A 496 -4.23 10.61 -8.93
N GLU A 497 -3.62 10.66 -7.74
CA GLU A 497 -2.31 10.03 -7.49
C GLU A 497 -2.40 8.50 -7.50
N THR A 498 -3.50 7.94 -6.97
CA THR A 498 -3.71 6.50 -6.88
C THR A 498 -4.33 5.88 -8.12
N ASP A 499 -5.14 6.61 -8.88
CA ASP A 499 -5.84 6.16 -10.09
C ASP A 499 -6.48 4.75 -9.99
N PRO A 500 -7.42 4.53 -9.04
CA PRO A 500 -8.21 3.30 -8.99
C PRO A 500 -9.16 3.15 -10.20
N GLY A 501 -9.31 4.18 -11.04
CA GLY A 501 -10.01 4.11 -12.33
C GLY A 501 -9.24 3.31 -13.39
N ALA A 502 -7.91 3.35 -13.36
CA ALA A 502 -7.04 2.50 -14.18
C ALA A 502 -6.99 1.04 -13.72
N ASP A 503 -7.03 0.77 -12.41
CA ASP A 503 -7.08 -0.60 -11.90
C ASP A 503 -7.83 -0.68 -10.56
N TYR A 504 -9.03 -1.25 -10.61
CA TYR A 504 -9.90 -1.45 -9.43
C TYR A 504 -9.23 -2.23 -8.28
N ARG A 505 -8.14 -2.98 -8.54
CA ARG A 505 -7.37 -3.73 -7.53
C ARG A 505 -6.45 -2.86 -6.67
N ILE A 506 -6.37 -1.56 -7.00
CA ILE A 506 -5.78 -0.52 -6.15
C ILE A 506 -6.74 -0.19 -5.01
N ASP A 507 -8.04 -0.18 -5.29
CA ASP A 507 -9.08 0.00 -4.28
C ASP A 507 -9.45 -1.36 -3.65
N ARG A 508 -8.87 -1.62 -2.48
CA ARG A 508 -9.14 -2.86 -1.75
C ARG A 508 -10.59 -2.97 -1.25
N ALA A 509 -11.25 -1.86 -0.92
CA ALA A 509 -12.60 -1.90 -0.36
C ALA A 509 -13.65 -2.16 -1.46
N LEU A 510 -13.47 -1.56 -2.64
CA LEU A 510 -14.23 -1.90 -3.85
C LEU A 510 -13.97 -3.36 -4.27
N ASN A 511 -12.71 -3.79 -4.31
CA ASN A 511 -12.34 -5.16 -4.69
C ASN A 511 -12.94 -6.21 -3.73
N GLU A 512 -12.79 -6.06 -2.40
CA GLU A 512 -13.39 -6.98 -1.42
C GLU A 512 -14.93 -6.98 -1.46
N ALA A 513 -15.59 -5.87 -1.85
CA ALA A 513 -17.04 -5.79 -1.97
C ALA A 513 -17.59 -6.37 -3.28
N CYS A 514 -16.89 -6.20 -4.41
CA CYS A 514 -17.38 -6.55 -5.74
C CYS A 514 -16.93 -7.93 -6.25
N GLU A 515 -16.07 -8.66 -5.53
CA GLU A 515 -15.53 -9.97 -5.95
C GLU A 515 -16.61 -10.96 -6.45
N SER A 516 -17.75 -11.04 -5.78
CA SER A 516 -18.88 -11.90 -6.19
C SER A 516 -19.52 -11.48 -7.53
N VAL A 517 -19.70 -10.18 -7.75
CA VAL A 517 -20.23 -9.60 -9.00
C VAL A 517 -19.22 -9.82 -10.14
N ILE A 518 -17.94 -9.66 -9.86
CA ILE A 518 -16.85 -9.91 -10.82
C ILE A 518 -16.83 -11.38 -11.25
N GLN A 519 -16.87 -12.32 -10.31
CA GLN A 519 -16.85 -13.76 -10.60
C GLN A 519 -18.12 -14.25 -11.35
N THR A 520 -19.29 -13.63 -11.10
CA THR A 520 -20.56 -14.09 -11.69
C THR A 520 -20.90 -13.39 -13.02
N ALA A 521 -20.62 -12.10 -13.14
CA ALA A 521 -20.92 -11.28 -14.33
C ALA A 521 -19.68 -10.99 -15.19
N CYS A 522 -18.65 -10.37 -14.59
CA CYS A 522 -17.52 -9.80 -15.33
C CYS A 522 -16.36 -10.77 -15.61
N LYS A 523 -16.49 -12.06 -15.26
CA LYS A 523 -15.48 -13.14 -15.39
C LYS A 523 -14.82 -13.34 -16.78
N HIS A 524 -15.37 -12.71 -17.81
CA HIS A 524 -14.85 -12.76 -19.18
C HIS A 524 -13.80 -11.66 -19.44
N ILE A 525 -13.72 -10.65 -18.56
CA ILE A 525 -12.75 -9.57 -18.57
C ILE A 525 -11.54 -9.98 -17.73
N ARG A 526 -10.34 -9.56 -18.14
CA ARG A 526 -9.10 -9.87 -17.42
C ARG A 526 -9.01 -9.06 -16.12
N SER A 527 -8.65 -9.71 -15.02
CA SER A 527 -8.35 -9.03 -13.75
C SER A 527 -7.24 -7.98 -13.95
N GLY A 528 -7.51 -6.73 -13.57
CA GLY A 528 -6.66 -5.56 -13.80
C GLY A 528 -6.90 -4.83 -15.13
N ASP A 529 -7.96 -5.16 -15.88
CA ASP A 529 -8.39 -4.38 -17.04
C ASP A 529 -9.40 -3.29 -16.61
N PRO A 530 -9.23 -2.01 -17.03
CA PRO A 530 -10.20 -0.94 -16.77
C PRO A 530 -11.65 -1.27 -17.14
N MET A 531 -11.88 -2.17 -18.11
CA MET A 531 -13.22 -2.59 -18.52
C MET A 531 -14.03 -3.26 -17.39
N ILE A 532 -13.40 -3.73 -16.31
CA ILE A 532 -14.11 -4.29 -15.15
C ILE A 532 -15.03 -3.25 -14.51
N LEU A 533 -14.60 -1.99 -14.37
CA LEU A 533 -15.45 -0.93 -13.81
C LEU A 533 -16.66 -0.63 -14.70
N SER A 534 -16.48 -0.66 -16.03
CA SER A 534 -17.59 -0.52 -16.99
C SER A 534 -18.61 -1.66 -16.85
N CYS A 535 -18.14 -2.91 -16.76
CA CYS A 535 -19.01 -4.08 -16.58
C CYS A 535 -19.76 -4.07 -15.23
N LEU A 536 -19.11 -3.60 -14.16
CA LEU A 536 -19.78 -3.42 -12.86
C LEU A 536 -20.86 -2.33 -12.94
N MET A 537 -20.59 -1.21 -13.61
CA MET A 537 -21.58 -0.14 -13.84
C MET A 537 -22.74 -0.59 -14.75
N GLU A 538 -22.49 -1.43 -15.76
CA GLU A 538 -23.54 -2.03 -16.60
C GLU A 538 -24.45 -2.99 -15.81
N HIS A 539 -23.95 -3.58 -14.72
CA HIS A 539 -24.70 -4.50 -13.86
C HIS A 539 -25.34 -3.85 -12.62
N LEU A 540 -25.16 -2.54 -12.40
CA LEU A 540 -25.59 -1.79 -11.22
C LEU A 540 -27.05 -2.06 -10.79
N TYR A 541 -28.00 -2.05 -11.74
CA TYR A 541 -29.43 -2.27 -11.47
C TYR A 541 -29.92 -3.67 -11.86
N THR A 542 -29.03 -4.67 -11.81
CA THR A 542 -29.38 -6.07 -12.09
C THR A 542 -29.31 -6.92 -10.82
N GLU A 543 -30.06 -8.03 -10.78
CA GLU A 543 -30.08 -9.03 -9.70
C GLU A 543 -28.71 -9.63 -9.32
N LYS A 544 -27.65 -9.33 -10.09
CA LYS A 544 -26.28 -9.75 -9.83
C LYS A 544 -25.50 -8.77 -8.94
N MET A 545 -25.97 -7.54 -8.79
CA MET A 545 -25.33 -6.54 -7.96
C MET A 545 -25.60 -6.82 -6.47
N VAL A 546 -24.65 -6.45 -5.63
CA VAL A 546 -24.74 -6.60 -4.16
C VAL A 546 -24.60 -5.21 -3.54
N GLU A 547 -25.38 -4.91 -2.51
CA GLU A 547 -25.48 -3.60 -1.86
C GLU A 547 -24.11 -2.99 -1.47
N ASP A 548 -23.19 -3.79 -0.92
CA ASP A 548 -21.83 -3.33 -0.61
C ASP A 548 -21.04 -2.93 -1.87
N CYS A 549 -21.22 -3.64 -2.99
CA CYS A 549 -20.58 -3.31 -4.26
C CYS A 549 -21.24 -2.08 -4.91
N GLU A 550 -22.59 -1.96 -4.91
CA GLU A 550 -23.31 -0.76 -5.38
C GLU A 550 -22.76 0.48 -4.68
N HIS A 551 -22.69 0.47 -3.34
CA HIS A 551 -22.19 1.61 -2.57
C HIS A 551 -20.73 1.97 -2.89
N ARG A 552 -19.80 1.01 -2.89
CA ARG A 552 -18.36 1.29 -3.15
C ARG A 552 -18.14 1.77 -4.58
N LEU A 553 -18.84 1.19 -5.55
CA LEU A 553 -18.73 1.54 -6.95
C LEU A 553 -19.25 2.96 -7.21
N LEU A 554 -20.39 3.33 -6.62
CA LEU A 554 -20.95 4.69 -6.73
C LEU A 554 -20.09 5.75 -6.01
N GLU A 555 -19.51 5.41 -4.85
CA GLU A 555 -18.54 6.25 -4.14
C GLU A 555 -17.34 6.62 -5.02
N LEU A 556 -16.77 5.66 -5.78
CA LEU A 556 -15.68 5.92 -6.72
C LEU A 556 -16.16 6.58 -8.03
N GLN A 557 -17.29 6.14 -8.60
CA GLN A 557 -17.85 6.65 -9.85
C GLN A 557 -18.17 8.15 -9.77
N TYR A 558 -18.46 8.69 -8.57
CA TYR A 558 -18.59 10.13 -8.36
C TYR A 558 -17.38 10.91 -8.88
N PHE A 559 -16.16 10.42 -8.62
CA PHE A 559 -14.91 11.07 -9.01
C PHE A 559 -14.58 10.81 -10.48
N ILE A 560 -14.64 9.54 -10.93
CA ILE A 560 -14.36 9.15 -12.31
C ILE A 560 -15.24 9.91 -13.31
N SER A 561 -16.53 10.05 -13.00
CA SER A 561 -17.48 10.75 -13.87
C SER A 561 -17.27 12.28 -13.93
N ARG A 562 -16.58 12.89 -12.95
CA ARG A 562 -16.40 14.34 -12.82
C ARG A 562 -15.03 14.84 -13.29
N ASP A 563 -13.98 14.02 -13.23
CA ASP A 563 -12.68 14.35 -13.82
C ASP A 563 -12.28 13.36 -14.93
N TRP A 564 -12.25 13.86 -16.16
CA TRP A 564 -11.93 13.10 -17.38
C TRP A 564 -10.54 12.43 -17.38
N LYS A 565 -9.62 12.85 -16.50
CA LYS A 565 -8.30 12.20 -16.30
C LYS A 565 -8.42 10.82 -15.65
N LEU A 566 -9.49 10.59 -14.88
CA LEU A 566 -9.74 9.38 -14.08
C LEU A 566 -10.52 8.29 -14.82
N ASP A 567 -10.99 8.55 -16.05
CA ASP A 567 -11.51 7.51 -16.94
C ASP A 567 -10.44 7.18 -18.01
N PRO A 568 -9.75 6.02 -17.91
CA PRO A 568 -8.62 5.69 -18.79
C PRO A 568 -9.00 5.37 -20.23
N VAL A 569 -10.30 5.23 -20.53
CA VAL A 569 -10.81 4.96 -21.88
C VAL A 569 -11.16 6.28 -22.56
N LEU A 570 -11.94 7.12 -21.86
CA LEU A 570 -12.26 8.50 -22.25
C LEU A 570 -10.98 9.31 -22.47
N TYR A 571 -10.05 9.35 -21.50
CA TYR A 571 -8.80 10.10 -21.66
C TYR A 571 -8.03 9.63 -22.90
N ARG A 572 -7.86 8.32 -23.07
CA ARG A 572 -7.11 7.70 -24.17
C ARG A 572 -7.73 7.99 -25.55
N LYS A 573 -9.06 7.96 -25.66
CA LYS A 573 -9.81 8.25 -26.90
C LYS A 573 -9.97 9.75 -27.18
N CYS A 574 -10.07 10.58 -26.15
CA CYS A 574 -10.35 12.01 -26.29
C CYS A 574 -9.11 12.92 -26.21
N GLN A 575 -7.96 12.51 -25.68
CA GLN A 575 -6.81 13.41 -25.47
C GLN A 575 -6.41 14.22 -26.72
N GLY A 576 -6.42 13.61 -27.91
CA GLY A 576 -6.11 14.30 -29.17
C GLY A 576 -7.14 15.36 -29.57
N ASP A 577 -8.42 15.15 -29.21
CA ASP A 577 -9.48 16.14 -29.41
C ASP A 577 -9.46 17.21 -28.31
N ALA A 578 -9.20 16.83 -27.06
CA ALA A 578 -9.07 17.73 -25.92
C ALA A 578 -7.92 18.73 -26.12
N SER A 579 -6.75 18.30 -26.59
CA SER A 579 -5.65 19.21 -26.94
C SER A 579 -5.97 20.10 -28.14
N ARG A 580 -6.73 19.60 -29.12
CA ARG A 580 -7.05 20.28 -30.39
C ARG A 580 -8.21 21.28 -30.30
N LEU A 581 -9.11 21.10 -29.34
CA LEU A 581 -10.39 21.84 -29.21
C LEU A 581 -10.58 22.49 -27.83
N CYS A 582 -10.05 21.88 -26.77
CA CYS A 582 -10.20 22.30 -25.38
C CYS A 582 -8.87 22.78 -24.75
N HIS A 583 -7.81 22.89 -25.55
CA HIS A 583 -6.49 23.41 -25.19
C HIS A 583 -5.82 22.72 -23.97
N THR A 584 -6.08 21.43 -23.75
CA THR A 584 -5.40 20.65 -22.70
C THR A 584 -4.00 20.22 -23.13
N HIS A 585 -2.96 20.54 -22.36
CA HIS A 585 -1.57 20.23 -22.74
C HIS A 585 -1.10 18.81 -22.36
N GLY A 586 -1.71 18.18 -21.36
CA GLY A 586 -1.48 16.77 -21.00
C GLY A 586 -2.21 16.35 -19.73
N TRP A 587 -2.13 15.06 -19.39
CA TRP A 587 -2.82 14.45 -18.23
C TRP A 587 -2.50 15.14 -16.89
N ASN A 588 -1.23 15.52 -16.66
CA ASN A 588 -0.79 16.27 -15.47
C ASN A 588 -0.37 17.72 -15.81
N GLU A 589 -0.86 18.25 -16.93
CA GLU A 589 -0.43 19.54 -17.49
C GLU A 589 -1.66 20.41 -17.86
N THR A 590 -2.76 20.26 -17.09
CA THR A 590 -3.89 21.21 -17.08
C THR A 590 -3.50 22.46 -16.32
N SER A 591 -3.80 23.64 -16.87
CA SER A 591 -3.69 24.91 -16.15
C SER A 591 -4.54 24.86 -14.87
N GLU A 592 -3.97 25.33 -13.75
CA GLU A 592 -4.60 25.40 -12.42
C GLU A 592 -5.90 26.22 -12.40
N LEU A 593 -6.19 26.96 -13.47
CA LEU A 593 -7.35 27.84 -13.64
C LEU A 593 -8.62 27.14 -14.19
N MET A 594 -8.54 25.86 -14.55
CA MET A 594 -9.67 25.10 -15.12
C MET A 594 -10.49 24.40 -14.02
N PRO A 595 -11.79 24.72 -13.83
CA PRO A 595 -12.61 24.03 -12.83
C PRO A 595 -12.88 22.56 -13.22
N PRO A 596 -13.19 21.68 -12.24
CA PRO A 596 -13.57 20.30 -12.50
C PRO A 596 -14.68 20.17 -13.55
N GLY A 597 -14.66 19.10 -14.33
CA GLY A 597 -15.62 18.88 -15.42
C GLY A 597 -15.46 19.78 -16.67
N ALA A 598 -14.74 20.91 -16.62
CA ALA A 598 -14.67 21.88 -17.73
C ALA A 598 -14.21 21.28 -19.07
N VAL A 599 -13.25 20.34 -19.04
CA VAL A 599 -12.79 19.62 -20.24
C VAL A 599 -13.90 18.72 -20.79
N PHE A 600 -14.65 18.02 -19.93
CA PHE A 600 -15.78 17.20 -20.35
C PHE A 600 -16.89 18.05 -20.98
N SER A 601 -17.25 19.18 -20.35
CA SER A 601 -18.25 20.11 -20.89
C SER A 601 -17.81 20.73 -22.23
N CYS A 602 -16.51 20.90 -22.45
CA CYS A 602 -15.96 21.27 -23.75
C CYS A 602 -16.09 20.13 -24.79
N LEU A 603 -15.65 18.91 -24.45
CA LEU A 603 -15.76 17.73 -25.34
C LEU A 603 -17.23 17.49 -25.73
N TYR A 604 -18.14 17.48 -24.75
CA TYR A 604 -19.59 17.44 -24.92
C TYR A 604 -20.08 18.48 -25.95
N ARG A 605 -19.71 19.76 -25.77
CA ARG A 605 -20.09 20.84 -26.69
C ARG A 605 -19.55 20.64 -28.11
N HIS A 606 -18.46 19.88 -28.29
CA HIS A 606 -17.91 19.52 -29.60
C HIS A 606 -18.44 18.17 -30.16
N ALA A 607 -19.13 17.37 -29.33
CA ALA A 607 -19.76 16.12 -29.76
C ALA A 607 -20.95 16.39 -30.69
N TYR A 608 -21.78 17.40 -30.39
CA TYR A 608 -23.08 17.63 -31.03
C TYR A 608 -23.13 18.75 -32.09
N ARG A 609 -22.01 19.43 -32.39
CA ARG A 609 -21.97 20.51 -33.41
C ARG A 609 -22.40 20.04 -34.81
N THR A 610 -23.12 20.90 -35.54
CA THR A 610 -23.24 20.81 -37.00
C THR A 610 -21.88 21.10 -37.68
N GLU A 611 -21.76 20.86 -38.98
CA GLU A 611 -20.50 21.13 -39.71
C GLU A 611 -20.24 22.63 -39.86
N GLU A 612 -21.32 23.41 -40.00
CA GLU A 612 -21.33 24.88 -40.04
C GLU A 612 -20.92 25.49 -38.68
N GLN A 613 -21.30 24.84 -37.58
CA GLN A 613 -20.88 25.21 -36.21
C GLN A 613 -19.41 24.88 -35.93
N GLY A 614 -18.68 24.26 -36.87
CA GLY A 614 -17.23 24.11 -36.86
C GLY A 614 -16.73 22.74 -36.42
N ARG A 615 -15.53 22.71 -35.82
CA ARG A 615 -14.76 21.47 -35.59
C ARG A 615 -15.48 20.52 -34.64
N ARG A 616 -15.80 19.31 -35.11
CA ARG A 616 -16.35 18.19 -34.33
C ARG A 616 -15.26 17.35 -33.64
N LEU A 617 -15.67 16.52 -32.67
CA LEU A 617 -14.88 15.39 -32.16
C LEU A 617 -14.64 14.32 -33.22
N SER A 618 -13.64 13.46 -32.97
CA SER A 618 -13.51 12.14 -33.60
C SER A 618 -14.67 11.20 -33.25
N ARG A 619 -14.88 10.16 -34.07
CA ARG A 619 -15.92 9.13 -33.83
C ARG A 619 -15.71 8.40 -32.50
N GLU A 620 -14.46 8.11 -32.14
CA GLU A 620 -14.13 7.38 -30.91
C GLU A 620 -14.38 8.24 -29.68
N CYS A 621 -13.87 9.49 -29.66
CA CYS A 621 -14.13 10.39 -28.53
C CYS A 621 -15.62 10.72 -28.36
N ARG A 622 -16.39 10.88 -29.45
CA ARG A 622 -17.84 11.06 -29.38
C ARG A 622 -18.53 9.88 -28.68
N ALA A 623 -18.13 8.64 -29.00
CA ALA A 623 -18.72 7.44 -28.38
C ALA A 623 -18.44 7.38 -26.86
N GLU A 624 -17.21 7.69 -26.43
CA GLU A 624 -16.87 7.74 -25.00
C GLU A 624 -17.63 8.87 -24.28
N VAL A 625 -17.77 10.05 -24.87
CA VAL A 625 -18.60 11.13 -24.31
C VAL A 625 -20.05 10.67 -24.12
N GLN A 626 -20.61 9.94 -25.09
CA GLN A 626 -21.96 9.36 -24.97
C GLN A 626 -22.05 8.30 -23.87
N ARG A 627 -21.03 7.43 -23.70
CA ARG A 627 -20.96 6.48 -22.58
C ARG A 627 -20.97 7.18 -21.22
N ILE A 628 -20.17 8.23 -21.04
CA ILE A 628 -20.10 8.96 -19.77
C ILE A 628 -21.44 9.65 -19.45
N LEU A 629 -22.10 10.25 -20.45
CA LEU A 629 -23.44 10.81 -20.26
C LEU A 629 -24.44 9.73 -19.81
N HIS A 630 -24.43 8.55 -20.46
CA HIS A 630 -25.27 7.42 -20.07
C HIS A 630 -24.98 6.93 -18.64
N GLN A 631 -23.70 6.81 -18.26
CA GLN A 631 -23.31 6.43 -16.90
C GLN A 631 -23.68 7.46 -15.84
N ARG A 632 -23.59 8.77 -16.15
CA ARG A 632 -24.06 9.85 -15.26
C ARG A 632 -25.58 9.79 -15.07
N ALA A 633 -26.33 9.53 -16.14
CA ALA A 633 -27.79 9.38 -16.06
C ALA A 633 -28.22 8.12 -15.27
N MET A 634 -27.38 7.09 -15.20
CA MET A 634 -27.59 5.95 -14.29
C MET A 634 -27.34 6.33 -12.81
N ASP A 635 -26.23 7.00 -12.46
CA ASP A 635 -25.86 7.39 -11.07
C ASP A 635 -27.02 8.06 -10.30
N VAL A 636 -27.82 8.87 -11.01
CA VAL A 636 -28.94 9.66 -10.49
C VAL A 636 -30.31 8.95 -10.49
N LYS A 637 -30.37 7.66 -10.90
CA LYS A 637 -31.59 6.82 -10.92
C LYS A 637 -32.75 7.38 -11.78
N LEU A 638 -32.43 7.98 -12.92
CA LEU A 638 -33.44 8.43 -13.92
C LEU A 638 -34.23 7.24 -14.51
N ASP A 639 -35.48 7.49 -14.89
CA ASP A 639 -36.27 6.56 -15.70
C ASP A 639 -35.58 6.29 -17.06
N PRO A 640 -35.55 5.04 -17.59
CA PRO A 640 -34.86 4.74 -18.85
C PRO A 640 -35.36 5.50 -20.08
N ALA A 641 -36.65 5.86 -20.17
CA ALA A 641 -37.19 6.64 -21.28
C ALA A 641 -36.87 8.14 -21.13
N LEU A 642 -36.80 8.63 -19.88
CA LEU A 642 -36.28 9.96 -19.56
C LEU A 642 -34.78 10.06 -19.89
N GLN A 643 -34.00 9.06 -19.49
CA GLN A 643 -32.57 8.94 -19.79
C GLN A 643 -32.28 8.99 -21.29
N ASP A 644 -32.96 8.17 -22.11
CA ASP A 644 -32.71 8.07 -23.55
C ASP A 644 -32.89 9.42 -24.27
N LYS A 645 -33.97 10.13 -23.98
CA LYS A 645 -34.31 11.40 -24.66
C LYS A 645 -33.65 12.63 -24.08
N CYS A 646 -33.47 12.70 -22.75
CA CYS A 646 -32.91 13.88 -22.07
C CYS A 646 -31.40 13.85 -21.87
N LEU A 647 -30.72 12.77 -22.27
CA LEU A 647 -29.26 12.60 -22.13
C LEU A 647 -28.44 13.82 -22.59
N ILE A 648 -28.90 14.48 -23.66
CA ILE A 648 -28.25 15.64 -24.24
C ILE A 648 -28.44 16.89 -23.36
N ASP A 649 -29.68 17.21 -22.96
CA ASP A 649 -29.96 18.42 -22.18
C ASP A 649 -29.49 18.31 -20.73
N LEU A 650 -29.52 17.12 -20.11
CA LEU A 650 -28.89 16.86 -18.82
C LEU A 650 -27.40 17.24 -18.83
N GLY A 651 -26.68 16.88 -19.90
CA GLY A 651 -25.27 17.24 -20.08
C GLY A 651 -25.00 18.72 -20.43
N LYS A 652 -26.05 19.49 -20.74
CA LYS A 652 -26.01 20.89 -21.22
C LYS A 652 -26.38 21.89 -20.14
N TRP A 653 -27.45 21.60 -19.40
CA TRP A 653 -28.06 22.48 -18.39
C TRP A 653 -27.82 21.98 -16.96
N CYS A 654 -27.94 20.66 -16.73
CA CYS A 654 -28.02 20.07 -15.39
C CYS A 654 -26.71 19.43 -14.92
N SER A 655 -25.56 19.84 -15.45
CA SER A 655 -24.27 19.19 -15.19
C SER A 655 -23.73 19.33 -13.76
N GLU A 656 -24.33 20.21 -12.95
CA GLU A 656 -23.98 20.47 -11.54
C GLU A 656 -25.07 20.02 -10.55
N LYS A 657 -26.26 19.63 -11.05
CA LYS A 657 -27.39 19.07 -10.28
C LYS A 657 -27.31 17.55 -10.38
N THR A 658 -26.89 16.87 -9.32
CA THR A 658 -26.54 15.43 -9.35
C THR A 658 -26.95 14.67 -8.08
N GLU A 659 -28.09 15.02 -7.49
CA GLU A 659 -28.72 14.29 -6.37
C GLU A 659 -30.14 13.88 -6.80
N THR A 660 -30.45 12.58 -6.72
CA THR A 660 -31.73 11.95 -7.11
C THR A 660 -32.95 12.88 -7.07
N GLY A 661 -33.36 13.38 -8.24
CA GLY A 661 -34.54 14.23 -8.42
C GLY A 661 -34.22 15.69 -8.75
N GLN A 662 -33.05 16.19 -8.34
CA GLN A 662 -32.56 17.52 -8.74
C GLN A 662 -32.33 17.65 -10.26
N GLU A 663 -32.15 16.53 -10.95
CA GLU A 663 -32.01 16.47 -12.41
C GLU A 663 -33.35 16.70 -13.10
N LEU A 664 -34.43 16.15 -12.55
CA LEU A 664 -35.79 16.36 -13.06
C LEU A 664 -36.26 17.80 -12.73
N GLU A 665 -36.01 18.28 -11.50
CA GLU A 665 -36.20 19.68 -11.11
C GLU A 665 -35.47 20.63 -12.09
N CYS A 666 -34.21 20.35 -12.41
CA CYS A 666 -33.44 21.16 -13.36
C CYS A 666 -33.95 21.07 -14.81
N LEU A 667 -34.41 19.90 -15.26
CA LEU A 667 -35.06 19.76 -16.56
C LEU A 667 -36.41 20.50 -16.60
N GLN A 668 -37.13 20.58 -15.48
CA GLN A 668 -38.37 21.37 -15.33
C GLN A 668 -38.08 22.87 -15.34
N ASP A 669 -37.07 23.34 -14.60
CA ASP A 669 -36.58 24.73 -14.63
C ASP A 669 -36.16 25.17 -16.05
N HIS A 670 -35.58 24.25 -16.83
CA HIS A 670 -35.14 24.49 -18.21
C HIS A 670 -36.11 23.94 -19.28
N LEU A 671 -37.39 23.66 -18.97
CA LEU A 671 -38.34 23.00 -19.89
C LEU A 671 -38.41 23.67 -21.27
N ASP A 672 -38.36 25.01 -21.30
CA ASP A 672 -38.41 25.79 -22.54
C ASP A 672 -37.11 25.76 -23.39
N ASP A 673 -36.01 25.32 -22.80
CA ASP A 673 -34.65 25.24 -23.35
C ASP A 673 -34.24 23.82 -23.81
N LEU A 674 -35.10 22.81 -23.59
CA LEU A 674 -34.89 21.40 -23.94
C LEU A 674 -35.14 21.11 -25.42
N VAL A 675 -34.50 20.06 -25.96
CA VAL A 675 -34.89 19.47 -27.25
C VAL A 675 -36.29 18.85 -27.14
N VAL A 676 -37.05 18.84 -28.25
CA VAL A 676 -38.47 18.44 -28.28
C VAL A 676 -38.69 17.07 -27.65
N GLU A 677 -37.90 16.07 -28.03
CA GLU A 677 -38.02 14.69 -27.53
C GLU A 677 -37.85 14.58 -26.00
N CYS A 678 -37.01 15.42 -25.40
CA CYS A 678 -36.85 15.50 -23.95
C CYS A 678 -38.02 16.28 -23.31
N ARG A 679 -38.36 17.44 -23.87
CA ARG A 679 -39.47 18.31 -23.43
C ARG A 679 -40.80 17.57 -23.33
N ASP A 680 -41.14 16.77 -24.33
CA ASP A 680 -42.37 15.99 -24.40
C ASP A 680 -42.45 14.97 -23.25
N ILE A 681 -41.32 14.41 -22.82
CA ILE A 681 -41.25 13.42 -21.73
C ILE A 681 -41.22 14.07 -20.36
N VAL A 682 -40.44 15.16 -20.18
CA VAL A 682 -40.39 15.92 -18.92
C VAL A 682 -41.74 16.55 -18.63
N GLY A 683 -42.41 17.12 -19.65
CA GLY A 683 -43.76 17.67 -19.52
C GLY A 683 -44.79 16.64 -19.06
N ASN A 684 -44.77 15.43 -19.64
CA ASN A 684 -45.65 14.32 -19.25
C ASN A 684 -45.40 13.85 -17.81
N LEU A 685 -44.13 13.67 -17.40
CA LEU A 685 -43.76 13.37 -16.02
C LEU A 685 -44.24 14.46 -15.04
N THR A 686 -44.04 15.73 -15.38
CA THR A 686 -44.47 16.88 -14.57
C THR A 686 -46.01 16.97 -14.46
N GLU A 687 -46.73 16.61 -15.53
CA GLU A 687 -48.19 16.54 -15.50
C GLU A 687 -48.66 15.44 -14.54
N LEU A 688 -48.08 14.23 -14.64
CA LEU A 688 -48.36 13.09 -13.74
C LEU A 688 -48.01 13.38 -12.27
N GLU A 689 -46.89 14.06 -11.99
CA GLU A 689 -46.55 14.54 -10.65
C GLU A 689 -47.63 15.49 -10.12
N SER A 690 -48.07 16.45 -10.94
CA SER A 690 -49.13 17.40 -10.57
C SER A 690 -50.49 16.73 -10.36
N GLU A 691 -50.79 15.63 -11.05
CA GLU A 691 -52.00 14.83 -10.82
C GLU A 691 -51.90 14.03 -9.51
N ALA A 692 -50.74 13.41 -9.23
CA ALA A 692 -50.49 12.69 -7.98
C ALA A 692 -50.57 13.62 -6.76
N GLU A 693 -50.01 14.82 -6.83
CA GLU A 693 -50.17 15.84 -5.78
C GLU A 693 -51.63 16.25 -5.57
N ARG A 694 -52.38 16.49 -6.65
CA ARG A 694 -53.82 16.83 -6.56
C ARG A 694 -54.62 15.70 -5.94
N GLU A 695 -54.32 14.44 -6.29
CA GLU A 695 -55.03 13.28 -5.73
C GLU A 695 -54.66 13.06 -4.25
N TYR A 696 -53.40 13.26 -3.86
CA TYR A 696 -52.95 13.20 -2.47
C TYR A 696 -53.57 14.33 -1.63
N ALA A 697 -53.63 15.56 -2.15
CA ALA A 697 -54.31 16.68 -1.52
C ALA A 697 -55.83 16.44 -1.39
N SER A 698 -56.45 15.84 -2.42
CA SER A 698 -57.86 15.46 -2.39
C SER A 698 -58.17 14.42 -1.30
N LYS A 699 -57.31 13.40 -1.15
CA LYS A 699 -57.42 12.33 -0.15
C LYS A 699 -57.15 12.81 1.29
N ASN A 700 -56.36 13.87 1.48
CA ASN A 700 -55.96 14.40 2.79
C ASN A 700 -56.68 15.69 3.21
N LEU A 701 -57.70 16.14 2.46
CA LEU A 701 -58.57 17.25 2.89
C LEU A 701 -59.31 16.88 4.19
N PRO A 702 -59.15 17.63 5.30
CA PRO A 702 -59.89 17.35 6.51
C PRO A 702 -61.38 17.65 6.29
N PHE A 703 -62.24 16.66 6.55
CA PHE A 703 -63.69 16.85 6.58
C PHE A 703 -64.05 17.95 7.58
N LYS A 704 -64.49 19.11 7.06
CA LYS A 704 -65.15 20.13 7.88
C LYS A 704 -66.57 19.65 8.18
N VAL A 705 -66.84 19.46 9.46
CA VAL A 705 -68.18 19.37 10.07
C VAL A 705 -68.73 20.78 10.26
#